data_AF-A0A838LSH0-F1
#
_entry.id   AF-A0A838LSH0-F1
#
_cell.length_a   1.000
_cell.length_b   1.000
_cell.length_c   1.000
_cell.angle_alpha   90.00
_cell.angle_beta   90.00
_cell.angle_gamma   90.00
#
_symmetry.space_group_name_H-M   'P 1'
#
loop_
_entity.id
_entity.type
_entity.pdbx_description
1 polymer ?
#
loop_
_entity_poly.entity_id
_entity_poly.type
_entity_poly.pdbx_seq_one_letter_code
_entity_poly.pdbx_strand_id
1 'polypeptide(L)'
;MQRSQCGAALLIFLVLLVMGGLTYVVSSFAPETIEARRAQTTNIALVQARDALIGYALKYRDEEASQGRPDRMYGYLPLPDLGSIRNNNVSCTGEGCDANTPTDITCDGNNIYPTMIGRLPWRTLGTEPLRDGHGECLWLIVSSLHLRKHCSSPTLPPMNWDTLGQLDVVVANGTNALVSALASAHERPVAVIFAPGPPLPGQDRSNLGGNDVSQCGGNYNVADYLDPATASALGGVTNYLAGTNLASGATGDSDPANDPDTPKSLVTRGKIFATGTTFLPSGCQGNNCTLVANDVGLPVTSDLLFGAIRKNVHFRTDINSMLDRMVGCLRDQIAASSSFTPTPITGYTSPADKSAGRIQNSSCYDDNLNPLGYFSHYREMIFVAKPTAGNFTVAGDPNCAGVLLFSGQRSTPQQRTTATQKNTPANYLEGSNLTSFTGAGSTFSGDMLLDRSPPQAAEQDIARCIPTGASFAPVASPTLSTLGFGQLVAYDAATRTLTLGKENVTTDFGAPGTALFGCAWLADSRSLGKGFRTYFSFQFKKVGSSVGSNGFVFAIADAMNNSLASCGAAGSHLGYSGENGFTPKVKFPKIGIEFDQSKNALFPTTSSEQSSTSAGRNDPCYTCGTGTADTHAAIVYWGHESADSITDLVILPDFDDNVHGFPTTAALVGNLRPPPTNPAVSSPGLKFVNLRGYPNSDFDSRLFYVRVEVTPSRNVNTSAAELSNTSVKTEVWIEGDPNSVNQIAALRNTTRPVSAFDTGYASTLSDNAVIFDVPVNGSSCNPGAPCPATQACGTDNICYRPALQTVRLGFSGSQRTSDQQVNITNFFTTWLP
;
A
#
# COMPACT_ATOMS: atom_id res chain seq x y z
N MET A 1 77.84 39.13 16.81
CA MET A 1 77.65 37.90 16.03
C MET A 1 76.77 36.94 16.84
N GLN A 2 75.80 36.33 16.16
CA GLN A 2 74.65 35.61 16.73
C GLN A 2 74.96 34.17 17.17
N ARG A 3 74.26 33.78 18.25
CA ARG A 3 73.60 32.49 18.56
C ARG A 3 74.41 31.18 18.47
N SER A 4 74.65 30.61 19.65
CA SER A 4 74.75 29.16 19.89
C SER A 4 73.76 28.75 21.00
N GLN A 5 72.46 28.92 20.73
CA GLN A 5 71.36 28.26 21.45
C GLN A 5 70.54 27.46 20.43
N CYS A 6 71.07 26.33 19.94
CA CYS A 6 70.33 25.46 19.02
C CYS A 6 70.21 24.00 19.48
N GLY A 7 70.78 23.62 20.64
CA GLY A 7 70.65 22.26 21.21
C GLY A 7 69.60 22.14 22.32
N ALA A 8 69.59 23.07 23.29
CA ALA A 8 68.74 22.98 24.48
C ALA A 8 67.24 23.16 24.17
N ALA A 9 66.88 24.05 23.24
CA ALA A 9 65.48 24.27 22.85
C ALA A 9 64.87 23.04 22.16
N LEU A 10 65.65 22.33 21.33
CA LEU A 10 65.21 21.09 20.67
C LEU A 10 65.01 19.96 21.68
N LEU A 11 65.92 19.82 22.65
CA LEU A 11 65.81 18.83 23.72
C LEU A 11 64.61 19.09 24.64
N ILE A 12 64.36 20.35 25.02
CA ILE A 12 63.18 20.73 25.82
C ILE A 12 61.90 20.46 25.04
N PHE A 13 61.86 20.81 23.75
CA PHE A 13 60.71 20.53 22.91
C PHE A 13 60.47 19.02 22.75
N LEU A 14 61.52 18.22 22.52
CA LEU A 14 61.44 16.76 22.45
C LEU A 14 60.93 16.15 23.76
N VAL A 15 61.43 16.62 24.91
CA VAL A 15 60.99 16.16 26.23
C VAL A 15 59.52 16.51 26.48
N LEU A 16 59.07 17.71 26.10
CA LEU A 16 57.66 18.10 26.19
C LEU A 16 56.78 17.28 25.23
N LEU A 17 57.26 16.95 24.04
CA LEU A 17 56.55 16.11 23.06
C LEU A 17 56.44 14.66 23.54
N VAL A 18 57.51 14.12 24.11
CA VAL A 18 57.54 12.77 24.71
C VAL A 18 56.66 12.72 25.96
N MET A 19 56.74 13.71 26.85
CA MET A 19 55.86 13.79 28.02
C MET A 19 54.39 14.00 27.62
N GLY A 20 54.11 14.82 26.62
CA GLY A 20 52.78 15.01 26.04
C GLY A 20 52.23 13.75 25.40
N GLY A 21 53.06 13.02 24.64
CA GLY A 21 52.72 11.72 24.06
C GLY A 21 52.46 10.65 25.12
N LEU A 22 53.30 10.56 26.15
CA LEU A 22 53.12 9.65 27.28
C LEU A 22 51.86 9.98 28.09
N THR A 23 51.59 11.26 28.36
CA THR A 23 50.36 11.65 29.07
C THR A 23 49.11 11.36 28.25
N TYR A 24 49.13 11.55 26.93
CA TYR A 24 48.03 11.14 26.04
C TYR A 24 47.83 9.62 26.03
N VAL A 25 48.91 8.84 25.92
CA VAL A 25 48.83 7.38 25.95
C VAL A 25 48.32 6.87 27.31
N VAL A 26 48.83 7.40 28.42
CA VAL A 26 48.40 7.02 29.78
C VAL A 26 46.95 7.43 30.05
N SER A 27 46.51 8.61 29.61
CA SER A 27 45.12 9.04 29.77
C SER A 27 44.15 8.24 28.90
N SER A 28 44.62 7.71 27.76
CA SER A 28 43.86 6.79 26.90
C SER A 28 43.61 5.40 27.53
N PHE A 29 44.29 5.07 28.63
CA PHE A 29 44.11 3.84 29.40
C PHE A 29 43.36 4.06 30.73
N ALA A 30 42.85 5.27 31.00
CA ALA A 30 42.08 5.53 32.21
C ALA A 30 40.81 4.64 32.22
N PRO A 31 40.45 4.00 33.35
CA PRO A 31 39.29 3.11 33.43
C PRO A 31 37.99 3.72 32.90
N GLU A 32 37.78 5.01 33.17
CA GLU A 32 36.63 5.78 32.67
C GLU A 32 36.58 5.84 31.14
N THR A 33 37.73 6.04 30.49
CA THR A 33 37.82 6.08 29.02
C THR A 33 37.55 4.71 28.39
N ILE A 34 37.98 3.63 29.05
CA ILE A 34 37.70 2.26 28.62
C ILE A 34 36.20 1.96 28.78
N GLU A 35 35.61 2.27 29.94
CA GLU A 35 34.16 2.08 30.16
C GLU A 35 33.34 2.91 29.17
N ALA A 36 33.72 4.16 28.90
CA ALA A 36 33.06 5.00 27.91
C ALA A 36 33.12 4.40 26.50
N ARG A 37 34.28 3.85 26.09
CA ARG A 37 34.42 3.16 24.80
C ARG A 37 33.55 1.89 24.74
N ARG A 38 33.49 1.12 25.83
CA ARG A 38 32.62 -0.07 25.90
C ARG A 38 31.15 0.33 25.79
N ALA A 39 30.72 1.35 26.53
CA ALA A 39 29.36 1.87 26.46
C ALA A 39 29.01 2.36 25.04
N GLN A 40 29.95 3.05 24.36
CA GLN A 40 29.76 3.45 22.97
C GLN A 40 29.60 2.24 22.04
N THR A 41 30.44 1.21 22.20
CA THR A 41 30.37 -0.04 21.41
C THR A 41 29.03 -0.73 21.62
N THR A 42 28.60 -0.86 22.88
CA THR A 42 27.28 -1.40 23.25
C THR A 42 26.15 -0.60 22.58
N ASN A 43 26.18 0.73 22.64
CA ASN A 43 25.13 1.56 22.04
C ASN A 43 25.06 1.41 20.51
N ILE A 44 26.20 1.31 19.83
CA ILE A 44 26.25 1.06 18.39
C ILE A 44 25.61 -0.28 18.06
N ALA A 45 25.97 -1.34 18.80
CA ALA A 45 25.41 -2.68 18.60
C ALA A 45 23.90 -2.72 18.84
N LEU A 46 23.41 -2.09 19.92
CA LEU A 46 21.99 -2.01 20.23
C LEU A 46 21.20 -1.26 19.14
N VAL A 47 21.71 -0.12 18.67
CA VAL A 47 21.07 0.65 17.59
C VAL A 47 21.02 -0.16 16.29
N GLN A 48 22.12 -0.82 15.92
CA GLN A 48 22.14 -1.68 14.73
C GLN A 48 21.14 -2.84 14.83
N ALA A 49 21.03 -3.47 16.00
CA ALA A 49 20.06 -4.54 16.24
C ALA A 49 18.61 -4.04 16.13
N ARG A 50 18.32 -2.85 16.69
CA ARG A 50 16.99 -2.21 16.58
C ARG A 50 16.64 -1.91 15.13
N ASP A 51 17.57 -1.34 14.38
CA ASP A 51 17.32 -0.98 12.99
C ASP A 51 17.10 -2.23 12.12
N ALA A 52 17.80 -3.33 12.40
CA ALA A 52 17.56 -4.63 11.77
C ALA A 52 16.17 -5.20 12.13
N LEU A 53 15.77 -5.09 13.40
CA LEU A 53 14.46 -5.53 13.87
C LEU A 53 13.30 -4.75 13.23
N ILE A 54 13.43 -3.43 13.11
CA ILE A 54 12.49 -2.59 12.36
C ILE A 54 12.50 -3.00 10.87
N GLY A 55 13.68 -3.22 10.29
CA GLY A 55 13.82 -3.68 8.91
C GLY A 55 13.09 -5.00 8.63
N TYR A 56 13.13 -5.94 9.57
CA TYR A 56 12.36 -7.19 9.53
C TYR A 56 10.85 -6.90 9.48
N ALA A 57 10.34 -6.11 10.44
CA ALA A 57 8.92 -5.80 10.53
C ALA A 57 8.37 -5.10 9.28
N LEU A 58 9.21 -4.32 8.60
CA LEU A 58 8.87 -3.61 7.36
C LEU A 58 8.79 -4.51 6.12
N LYS A 59 9.38 -5.71 6.15
CA LYS A 59 9.34 -6.68 5.04
C LYS A 59 8.41 -7.86 5.30
N TYR A 60 8.16 -8.15 6.57
CA TYR A 60 7.45 -9.33 7.03
C TYR A 60 6.17 -9.61 6.24
N ARG A 61 5.26 -8.63 6.10
CA ARG A 61 4.01 -8.83 5.37
C ARG A 61 4.23 -9.27 3.93
N ASP A 62 5.11 -8.59 3.20
CA ASP A 62 5.32 -8.88 1.77
C ASP A 62 5.98 -10.26 1.59
N GLU A 63 6.90 -10.63 2.49
CA GLU A 63 7.49 -11.99 2.52
C GLU A 63 6.45 -13.06 2.83
N GLU A 64 5.57 -12.84 3.81
CA GLU A 64 4.49 -13.77 4.15
C GLU A 64 3.46 -13.91 3.01
N ALA A 65 3.13 -12.80 2.34
CA ALA A 65 2.26 -12.82 1.17
C ALA A 65 2.85 -13.65 0.03
N SER A 66 4.18 -13.56 -0.21
CA SER A 66 4.88 -14.39 -1.21
C SER A 66 4.86 -15.88 -0.88
N GLN A 67 4.66 -16.24 0.39
CA GLN A 67 4.52 -17.61 0.88
C GLN A 67 3.05 -18.07 0.99
N GLY A 68 2.11 -17.33 0.41
CA GLY A 68 0.68 -17.67 0.43
C GLY A 68 -0.05 -17.32 1.73
N ARG A 69 0.50 -16.43 2.56
CA ARG A 69 -0.11 -15.92 3.81
C ARG A 69 -0.33 -14.40 3.76
N PRO A 70 -1.15 -13.90 2.82
CA PRO A 70 -1.33 -12.47 2.56
C PRO A 70 -2.16 -11.73 3.65
N ASP A 71 -2.70 -12.47 4.61
CA ASP A 71 -3.47 -11.98 5.77
C ASP A 71 -2.57 -11.49 6.92
N ARG A 72 -1.25 -11.66 6.84
CA ARG A 72 -0.30 -11.23 7.90
C ARG A 72 0.01 -9.74 7.84
N MET A 73 -0.07 -9.05 8.98
CA MET A 73 0.17 -7.59 9.04
C MET A 73 1.64 -7.21 9.24
N TYR A 74 1.96 -5.95 8.97
CA TYR A 74 3.18 -5.32 9.49
C TYR A 74 3.10 -5.23 11.02
N GLY A 75 4.26 -5.17 11.69
CA GLY A 75 4.34 -5.02 13.15
C GLY A 75 4.73 -6.30 13.90
N TYR A 76 4.69 -7.45 13.24
CA TYR A 76 5.27 -8.68 13.80
C TYR A 76 6.80 -8.69 13.74
N LEU A 77 7.39 -9.29 14.76
CA LEU A 77 8.82 -9.40 15.01
C LEU A 77 9.25 -10.88 15.01
N PRO A 78 10.51 -11.20 14.69
CA PRO A 78 11.00 -12.57 14.76
C PRO A 78 10.99 -13.07 16.20
N LEU A 79 10.91 -14.38 16.36
CA LEU A 79 11.17 -14.99 17.66
C LEU A 79 12.65 -14.79 18.02
N PRO A 80 13.02 -14.72 19.30
CA PRO A 80 14.42 -14.78 19.65
C PRO A 80 15.03 -16.14 19.30
N ASP A 81 16.37 -16.20 19.24
CA ASP A 81 17.11 -17.46 19.14
C ASP A 81 17.11 -18.16 20.51
N LEU A 82 16.46 -19.33 20.54
CA LEU A 82 16.29 -20.16 21.74
C LEU A 82 17.30 -21.33 21.82
N GLY A 83 18.27 -21.37 20.89
CA GLY A 83 19.28 -22.41 20.75
C GLY A 83 18.82 -23.54 19.83
N SER A 84 19.79 -24.23 19.22
CA SER A 84 19.55 -25.25 18.19
C SER A 84 18.72 -26.44 18.67
N ILE A 85 18.68 -26.74 19.98
CA ILE A 85 17.82 -27.82 20.52
C ILE A 85 16.34 -27.41 20.49
N ARG A 86 16.06 -26.14 20.76
CA ARG A 86 14.70 -25.59 20.88
C ARG A 86 14.25 -24.86 19.62
N ASN A 87 15.09 -24.85 18.61
CA ASN A 87 14.82 -24.28 17.31
C ASN A 87 14.45 -25.40 16.31
N ASN A 88 13.23 -25.35 15.81
CA ASN A 88 12.73 -26.24 14.77
C ASN A 88 12.42 -25.51 13.46
N ASN A 89 13.04 -24.36 13.25
CA ASN A 89 13.01 -23.64 11.99
C ASN A 89 13.81 -24.42 10.95
N VAL A 90 13.11 -25.24 10.15
CA VAL A 90 13.73 -26.10 9.13
C VAL A 90 14.56 -25.34 8.09
N SER A 91 14.27 -24.06 7.86
CA SER A 91 15.05 -23.20 6.96
C SER A 91 16.30 -22.58 7.60
N CYS A 92 16.42 -22.60 8.94
CA CYS A 92 17.53 -22.01 9.68
C CYS A 92 17.60 -22.64 11.09
N THR A 93 18.42 -23.68 11.27
CA THR A 93 18.51 -24.44 12.54
C THR A 93 19.74 -24.12 13.40
N GLY A 94 20.69 -23.34 12.87
CA GLY A 94 21.95 -23.01 13.57
C GLY A 94 21.83 -21.85 14.57
N GLU A 95 22.93 -21.53 15.24
CA GLU A 95 23.01 -20.35 16.11
C GLU A 95 22.67 -19.06 15.34
N GLY A 96 21.90 -18.17 15.96
CA GLY A 96 21.48 -16.89 15.39
C GLY A 96 20.22 -16.97 14.53
N CYS A 97 19.59 -18.13 14.43
CA CYS A 97 18.30 -18.29 13.76
C CYS A 97 17.16 -18.07 14.75
N ASP A 98 16.09 -17.42 14.30
CA ASP A 98 14.87 -17.31 15.08
C ASP A 98 14.13 -18.65 15.18
N ALA A 99 13.50 -18.89 16.32
CA ALA A 99 12.66 -20.07 16.50
C ALA A 99 11.40 -20.02 15.60
N ASN A 100 10.87 -21.19 15.25
CA ASN A 100 9.66 -21.31 14.40
C ASN A 100 8.42 -21.76 15.20
N THR A 101 8.48 -22.92 15.86
CA THR A 101 7.47 -23.39 16.82
C THR A 101 8.21 -24.02 18.00
N PRO A 102 8.62 -23.22 18.99
CA PRO A 102 9.57 -23.68 20.01
C PRO A 102 9.08 -24.90 20.78
N THR A 103 9.99 -25.85 21.03
CA THR A 103 9.70 -27.03 21.85
C THR A 103 9.43 -26.62 23.29
N ASP A 104 8.49 -27.31 23.94
CA ASP A 104 8.11 -27.12 25.35
C ASP A 104 7.49 -25.75 25.67
N ILE A 105 7.00 -25.02 24.66
CA ILE A 105 6.21 -23.80 24.84
C ILE A 105 4.80 -24.02 24.34
N THR A 106 3.82 -23.90 25.23
CA THR A 106 2.39 -23.99 24.91
C THR A 106 1.78 -22.60 24.75
N CYS A 107 0.80 -22.48 23.86
CA CYS A 107 -0.03 -21.28 23.77
C CYS A 107 -1.07 -21.23 24.88
N ASP A 108 -1.65 -20.04 25.08
CA ASP A 108 -2.82 -19.86 25.91
C ASP A 108 -4.13 -20.31 25.20
N GLY A 109 -5.26 -20.08 25.87
CA GLY A 109 -6.59 -20.45 25.36
C GLY A 109 -7.00 -19.76 24.05
N ASN A 110 -6.29 -18.71 23.64
CA ASN A 110 -6.52 -17.98 22.39
C ASN A 110 -5.53 -18.37 21.29
N ASN A 111 -4.75 -19.45 21.48
CA ASN A 111 -3.71 -19.91 20.56
C ASN A 111 -2.58 -18.88 20.36
N ILE A 112 -2.27 -18.09 21.38
CA ILE A 112 -1.19 -17.10 21.34
C ILE A 112 -0.02 -17.59 22.20
N TYR A 113 1.19 -17.47 21.67
CA TYR A 113 2.39 -17.83 22.39
C TYR A 113 2.67 -16.86 23.54
N PRO A 114 3.28 -17.29 24.65
CA PRO A 114 3.73 -16.37 25.68
C PRO A 114 4.84 -15.44 25.15
N THR A 115 5.13 -14.38 25.90
CA THR A 115 6.33 -13.56 25.69
C THR A 115 7.57 -14.44 25.76
N MET A 116 8.53 -14.16 24.88
CA MET A 116 9.76 -14.94 24.74
C MET A 116 10.99 -14.05 24.84
N ILE A 117 12.04 -14.60 25.43
CA ILE A 117 13.37 -14.01 25.49
C ILE A 117 14.44 -15.03 25.13
N GLY A 118 15.43 -14.61 24.34
CA GLY A 118 16.56 -15.44 23.91
C GLY A 118 17.63 -14.57 23.27
N ARG A 119 18.61 -15.17 22.59
CA ARG A 119 19.64 -14.41 21.89
C ARG A 119 19.03 -13.65 20.70
N LEU A 120 19.65 -12.55 20.30
CA LEU A 120 19.27 -11.83 19.09
C LEU A 120 19.45 -12.76 17.87
N PRO A 121 18.40 -12.99 17.05
CA PRO A 121 18.46 -13.90 15.91
C PRO A 121 19.16 -13.23 14.70
N TRP A 122 20.45 -12.98 14.85
CA TRP A 122 21.25 -12.19 13.90
C TRP A 122 21.27 -12.75 12.47
N ARG A 123 21.20 -14.08 12.28
CA ARG A 123 21.10 -14.69 10.94
C ARG A 123 19.76 -14.36 10.29
N THR A 124 18.65 -14.52 11.02
CA THR A 124 17.31 -14.16 10.54
C THR A 124 17.23 -12.67 10.21
N LEU A 125 17.88 -11.83 11.02
CA LEU A 125 17.93 -10.38 10.81
C LEU A 125 18.91 -9.93 9.71
N GLY A 126 19.72 -10.85 9.16
CA GLY A 126 20.71 -10.54 8.13
C GLY A 126 21.87 -9.67 8.63
N THR A 127 22.23 -9.77 9.91
CA THR A 127 23.39 -9.09 10.50
C THR A 127 24.49 -10.08 10.84
N GLU A 128 25.68 -9.58 11.16
CA GLU A 128 26.69 -10.37 11.88
C GLU A 128 26.28 -10.56 13.36
N PRO A 129 26.92 -11.47 14.12
CA PRO A 129 26.73 -11.58 15.56
C PRO A 129 27.14 -10.28 16.27
N LEU A 130 26.16 -9.44 16.58
CA LEU A 130 26.38 -8.16 17.26
C LEU A 130 26.76 -8.39 18.73
N ARG A 131 27.79 -7.68 19.18
CA ARG A 131 28.36 -7.81 20.53
C ARG A 131 28.39 -6.49 21.26
N ASP A 132 28.20 -6.55 22.57
CA ASP A 132 28.37 -5.41 23.45
C ASP A 132 29.86 -5.06 23.67
N GLY A 133 30.12 -3.99 24.42
CA GLY A 133 31.49 -3.56 24.73
C GLY A 133 32.31 -4.54 25.59
N HIS A 134 31.70 -5.62 26.10
CA HIS A 134 32.37 -6.69 26.85
C HIS A 134 32.53 -7.97 26.02
N GLY A 135 32.07 -7.98 24.76
CA GLY A 135 32.21 -9.11 23.83
C GLY A 135 31.03 -10.07 23.84
N GLU A 136 29.97 -9.77 24.58
CA GLU A 136 28.80 -10.63 24.75
C GLU A 136 27.77 -10.39 23.64
N CYS A 137 27.14 -11.46 23.15
CA CYS A 137 26.08 -11.32 22.17
C CYS A 137 24.81 -10.73 22.80
N LEU A 138 24.07 -9.97 21.99
CA LEU A 138 22.82 -9.33 22.41
C LEU A 138 21.70 -10.34 22.63
N TRP A 139 20.77 -9.99 23.51
CA TRP A 139 19.53 -10.73 23.79
C TRP A 139 18.32 -9.92 23.35
N LEU A 140 17.21 -10.61 23.07
CA LEU A 140 15.97 -10.02 22.59
C LEU A 140 14.79 -10.63 23.37
N ILE A 141 13.97 -9.77 23.98
CA ILE A 141 12.63 -10.12 24.47
C ILE A 141 11.58 -9.53 23.53
N VAL A 142 10.53 -10.30 23.22
CA VAL A 142 9.40 -9.87 22.37
C VAL A 142 8.07 -10.22 23.05
N SER A 143 7.19 -9.24 23.13
CA SER A 143 5.82 -9.37 23.69
C SER A 143 4.98 -10.36 22.86
N SER A 144 4.07 -11.09 23.49
CA SER A 144 3.31 -12.17 22.84
C SER A 144 2.60 -11.76 21.56
N LEU A 145 1.87 -10.64 21.60
CA LEU A 145 1.06 -10.15 20.48
C LEU A 145 1.89 -9.75 19.26
N HIS A 146 3.18 -9.46 19.44
CA HIS A 146 4.09 -9.01 18.40
C HIS A 146 4.97 -10.13 17.84
N LEU A 147 4.81 -11.37 18.29
CA LEU A 147 5.52 -12.51 17.72
C LEU A 147 4.95 -12.86 16.35
N ARG A 148 5.81 -13.06 15.35
CA ARG A 148 5.40 -13.51 14.01
C ARG A 148 4.72 -14.89 13.95
N LYS A 149 4.80 -15.67 15.03
CA LYS A 149 4.20 -17.01 15.11
C LYS A 149 3.08 -17.00 16.12
N HIS A 150 2.07 -17.79 15.78
CA HIS A 150 0.91 -18.07 16.61
C HIS A 150 0.61 -19.57 16.52
N CYS A 151 -0.08 -20.13 17.50
CA CYS A 151 -0.53 -21.52 17.41
C CYS A 151 -1.59 -21.69 16.31
N SER A 152 -2.03 -22.92 16.05
CA SER A 152 -2.95 -23.24 14.95
C SER A 152 -4.23 -22.39 14.94
N SER A 153 -4.54 -21.79 13.78
CA SER A 153 -5.76 -21.02 13.46
C SER A 153 -6.23 -20.05 14.56
N PRO A 154 -5.43 -19.07 14.99
CA PRO A 154 -5.94 -18.01 15.85
C PRO A 154 -6.74 -17.05 14.98
N THR A 155 -7.92 -16.65 15.44
CA THR A 155 -8.38 -15.29 15.15
C THR A 155 -7.31 -14.37 15.73
N LEU A 156 -6.46 -13.80 14.88
CA LEU A 156 -5.39 -12.94 15.34
C LEU A 156 -5.99 -11.69 15.99
N PRO A 157 -5.51 -11.28 17.17
CA PRO A 157 -5.79 -9.97 17.69
C PRO A 157 -5.39 -8.90 16.68
N PRO A 158 -6.11 -7.75 16.65
CA PRO A 158 -5.72 -6.64 15.80
C PRO A 158 -4.25 -6.24 16.00
N MET A 159 -3.53 -6.18 14.88
CA MET A 159 -2.14 -5.75 14.76
C MET A 159 -2.09 -4.39 14.06
N ASN A 160 -1.93 -3.33 14.85
CA ASN A 160 -1.87 -1.94 14.45
C ASN A 160 -1.08 -1.13 15.50
N TRP A 161 -1.01 0.20 15.35
CA TRP A 161 -0.28 1.07 16.30
C TRP A 161 -0.87 1.12 17.73
N ASP A 162 -2.06 0.56 17.95
CA ASP A 162 -2.71 0.39 19.26
C ASP A 162 -2.53 -1.01 19.85
N THR A 163 -1.82 -1.93 19.18
CA THR A 163 -1.43 -3.21 19.77
C THR A 163 -0.42 -2.97 20.89
N LEU A 164 -0.80 -3.36 22.11
CA LEU A 164 -0.03 -3.08 23.31
C LEU A 164 1.22 -3.97 23.44
N GLY A 165 2.28 -3.39 24.00
CA GLY A 165 3.39 -4.14 24.57
C GLY A 165 3.05 -4.67 25.96
N GLN A 166 3.73 -5.73 26.38
CA GLN A 166 3.49 -6.39 27.68
C GLN A 166 4.66 -6.22 28.65
N LEU A 167 5.57 -5.29 28.35
CA LEU A 167 6.82 -5.06 29.08
C LEU A 167 6.75 -3.71 29.79
N ASP A 168 7.09 -3.69 31.08
CA ASP A 168 7.14 -2.48 31.89
C ASP A 168 8.57 -2.17 32.28
N VAL A 169 9.08 -1.02 31.82
CA VAL A 169 10.45 -0.61 32.14
C VAL A 169 10.43 0.03 33.52
N VAL A 170 11.08 -0.62 34.49
CA VAL A 170 11.20 -0.12 35.86
C VAL A 170 12.63 0.37 36.13
N VAL A 171 12.75 1.35 37.02
CA VAL A 171 14.00 2.04 37.31
C VAL A 171 14.26 2.19 38.80
N ALA A 172 15.54 2.20 39.16
CA ALA A 172 15.99 2.58 40.49
C ALA A 172 15.96 4.11 40.62
N ASN A 173 15.31 4.61 41.67
CA ASN A 173 15.14 6.03 41.95
C ASN A 173 15.51 6.41 43.39
N GLY A 174 16.28 5.57 44.09
CA GLY A 174 16.64 5.79 45.50
C GLY A 174 15.53 5.42 46.49
N THR A 175 14.53 4.63 46.07
CA THR A 175 13.51 4.07 46.98
C THR A 175 13.72 2.57 47.21
N ASN A 176 12.89 1.98 48.06
CA ASN A 176 12.95 0.57 48.43
C ASN A 176 12.30 -0.39 47.41
N ALA A 177 11.82 0.15 46.29
CA ALA A 177 11.26 -0.61 45.19
C ALA A 177 11.68 0.02 43.86
N LEU A 178 11.71 -0.78 42.81
CA LEU A 178 11.80 -0.25 41.46
C LEU A 178 10.45 0.35 41.07
N VAL A 179 10.48 1.47 40.36
CA VAL A 179 9.26 2.17 39.92
C VAL A 179 9.16 2.12 38.41
N SER A 180 7.94 2.00 37.87
CA SER A 180 7.73 2.14 36.43
C SER A 180 8.23 3.50 35.95
N ALA A 181 8.98 3.48 34.86
CA ALA A 181 9.42 4.68 34.15
C ALA A 181 8.43 5.11 33.07
N LEU A 182 7.32 4.39 32.91
CA LEU A 182 6.33 4.59 31.88
C LEU A 182 5.11 5.34 32.46
N ALA A 183 4.59 6.30 31.71
CA ALA A 183 3.41 7.07 32.08
C ALA A 183 2.10 6.36 31.71
N SER A 184 2.11 5.46 30.72
CA SER A 184 0.92 4.71 30.29
C SER A 184 1.25 3.36 29.67
N ALA A 185 0.23 2.50 29.51
CA ALA A 185 0.40 1.19 28.89
C ALA A 185 0.83 1.27 27.41
N HIS A 186 0.55 2.37 26.72
CA HIS A 186 0.94 2.58 25.32
C HIS A 186 2.45 2.84 25.15
N GLU A 187 3.14 3.21 26.22
CA GLU A 187 4.61 3.36 26.23
C GLU A 187 5.34 2.04 26.50
N ARG A 188 4.60 0.96 26.81
CA ARG A 188 5.17 -0.37 27.04
C ARG A 188 5.91 -0.82 25.79
N PRO A 189 7.20 -1.20 25.89
CA PRO A 189 7.93 -1.74 24.76
C PRO A 189 7.28 -3.02 24.25
N VAL A 190 7.24 -3.16 22.93
CA VAL A 190 6.82 -4.40 22.26
C VAL A 190 7.98 -5.40 22.21
N ALA A 191 9.22 -4.89 22.25
CA ALA A 191 10.44 -5.65 22.40
C ALA A 191 11.50 -4.84 23.17
N VAL A 192 12.48 -5.54 23.77
CA VAL A 192 13.68 -4.92 24.34
C VAL A 192 14.89 -5.72 23.90
N ILE A 193 15.93 -5.02 23.46
CA ILE A 193 17.22 -5.61 23.09
C ILE A 193 18.19 -5.37 24.24
N PHE A 194 18.76 -6.42 24.81
CA PHE A 194 19.66 -6.34 25.95
C PHE A 194 21.12 -6.58 25.56
N ALA A 195 21.99 -5.78 26.17
CA ALA A 195 23.42 -6.02 26.26
C ALA A 195 23.74 -6.50 27.69
N PRO A 196 24.16 -7.77 27.87
CA PRO A 196 24.37 -8.40 29.17
C PRO A 196 25.48 -7.79 30.03
N GLY A 197 26.46 -7.11 29.41
CA GLY A 197 27.65 -6.66 30.12
C GLY A 197 28.47 -7.81 30.72
N PRO A 198 29.40 -7.50 31.64
CA PRO A 198 30.22 -8.51 32.30
C PRO A 198 29.38 -9.36 33.28
N PRO A 199 29.73 -10.63 33.53
CA PRO A 199 28.97 -11.50 34.42
C PRO A 199 28.93 -10.97 35.87
N LEU A 200 27.75 -10.98 36.48
CA LEU A 200 27.56 -10.74 37.91
C LEU A 200 27.76 -12.03 38.74
N PRO A 201 28.01 -11.92 40.06
CA PRO A 201 28.10 -13.10 40.92
C PRO A 201 26.86 -14.00 40.80
N GLY A 202 27.09 -15.29 40.55
CA GLY A 202 26.03 -16.29 40.36
C GLY A 202 25.65 -16.57 38.91
N GLN A 203 26.14 -15.78 37.95
CA GLN A 203 25.96 -16.04 36.52
C GLN A 203 27.05 -17.01 36.00
N ASP A 204 26.64 -18.18 35.51
CA ASP A 204 27.56 -19.14 34.89
C ASP A 204 27.35 -19.23 33.37
N ARG A 205 28.23 -18.55 32.62
CA ARG A 205 28.20 -18.52 31.16
C ARG A 205 28.98 -19.67 30.52
N SER A 206 29.27 -20.74 31.26
CA SER A 206 29.91 -21.92 30.70
C SER A 206 29.02 -22.65 29.70
N ASN A 207 29.63 -23.34 28.74
CA ASN A 207 28.89 -24.11 27.76
C ASN A 207 28.32 -25.38 28.40
N LEU A 208 26.99 -25.49 28.42
CA LEU A 208 26.27 -26.64 28.98
C LEU A 208 26.08 -27.80 27.99
N GLY A 209 26.57 -27.65 26.75
CA GLY A 209 26.47 -28.65 25.69
C GLY A 209 25.09 -28.69 25.00
N GLY A 210 25.05 -29.35 23.84
CA GLY A 210 23.82 -29.64 23.09
C GLY A 210 23.30 -28.53 22.16
N ASN A 211 23.63 -27.25 22.41
CA ASN A 211 23.33 -26.17 21.46
C ASN A 211 24.56 -25.81 20.60
N ASP A 212 24.33 -25.39 19.36
CA ASP A 212 25.34 -24.65 18.58
C ASP A 212 25.57 -23.29 19.22
N VAL A 213 26.82 -23.04 19.61
CA VAL A 213 27.29 -21.79 20.21
C VAL A 213 28.63 -21.37 19.61
N SER A 214 28.86 -21.71 18.34
CA SER A 214 30.14 -21.51 17.65
C SER A 214 30.57 -20.04 17.54
N GLN A 215 29.62 -19.11 17.50
CA GLN A 215 29.87 -17.67 17.47
C GLN A 215 29.78 -17.07 18.87
N CYS A 216 28.64 -17.19 19.57
CA CYS A 216 28.45 -16.44 20.82
C CYS A 216 28.97 -17.15 22.07
N GLY A 217 29.34 -18.44 21.98
CA GLY A 217 29.85 -19.21 23.12
C GLY A 217 28.79 -19.45 24.21
N GLY A 218 29.22 -20.00 25.35
CA GLY A 218 28.42 -20.20 26.56
C GLY A 218 27.13 -21.00 26.39
N ASN A 219 26.02 -20.55 26.98
CA ASN A 219 24.74 -21.27 27.02
C ASN A 219 23.51 -20.38 26.75
N TYR A 220 22.31 -20.99 26.75
CA TYR A 220 21.03 -20.34 26.45
C TYR A 220 20.12 -20.15 27.68
N ASN A 221 20.66 -20.27 28.90
CA ASN A 221 19.93 -19.95 30.12
C ASN A 221 19.98 -18.44 30.37
N VAL A 222 18.82 -17.79 30.37
CA VAL A 222 18.74 -16.33 30.33
C VAL A 222 19.30 -15.68 31.59
N ALA A 223 19.09 -16.27 32.76
CA ALA A 223 19.57 -15.72 34.04
C ALA A 223 21.10 -15.76 34.20
N ASP A 224 21.81 -16.56 33.39
CA ASP A 224 23.28 -16.57 33.36
C ASP A 224 23.86 -15.36 32.60
N TYR A 225 23.01 -14.56 31.97
CA TYR A 225 23.40 -13.38 31.21
C TYR A 225 22.70 -12.13 31.69
N LEU A 226 21.38 -12.20 31.87
CA LEU A 226 20.54 -11.05 32.19
C LEU A 226 20.18 -11.00 33.66
N ASP A 227 20.06 -9.78 34.16
CA ASP A 227 19.97 -9.46 35.56
C ASP A 227 18.57 -9.51 36.13
N PRO A 228 18.44 -9.72 37.45
CA PRO A 228 19.50 -10.13 38.36
C PRO A 228 19.66 -11.65 38.36
N ALA A 229 20.88 -12.16 38.57
CA ALA A 229 21.14 -13.60 38.69
C ALA A 229 20.15 -14.34 39.62
N THR A 230 19.68 -13.68 40.68
CA THR A 230 18.59 -14.17 41.54
C THR A 230 17.49 -13.12 41.69
N ALA A 231 16.23 -13.52 41.51
CA ALA A 231 15.08 -12.60 41.51
C ALA A 231 14.98 -11.73 42.77
N SER A 232 15.38 -12.25 43.94
CA SER A 232 15.36 -11.50 45.20
C SER A 232 16.27 -10.27 45.21
N ALA A 233 17.31 -10.23 44.38
CA ALA A 233 18.28 -9.13 44.37
C ALA A 233 17.70 -7.79 43.87
N LEU A 234 16.59 -7.81 43.11
CA LEU A 234 15.83 -6.63 42.68
C LEU A 234 14.36 -6.69 43.12
N GLY A 235 14.09 -7.28 44.29
CA GLY A 235 12.73 -7.34 44.84
C GLY A 235 11.72 -8.11 43.97
N GLY A 236 12.18 -9.10 43.21
CA GLY A 236 11.37 -9.92 42.30
C GLY A 236 11.41 -9.49 40.84
N VAL A 237 11.96 -8.31 40.52
CA VAL A 237 12.12 -7.85 39.13
C VAL A 237 13.26 -8.61 38.47
N THR A 238 13.03 -9.10 37.25
CA THR A 238 13.98 -9.94 36.50
C THR A 238 13.90 -9.65 35.01
N ASN A 239 15.05 -9.65 34.33
CA ASN A 239 15.16 -9.59 32.87
C ASN A 239 15.05 -10.98 32.21
N TYR A 240 14.49 -11.97 32.92
CA TYR A 240 14.18 -13.31 32.41
C TYR A 240 12.78 -13.74 32.83
N LEU A 241 12.32 -14.88 32.31
CA LEU A 241 10.97 -15.41 32.48
C LEU A 241 10.98 -16.73 33.27
N ALA A 242 9.85 -17.43 33.35
CA ALA A 242 9.72 -18.60 34.24
C ALA A 242 9.87 -19.97 33.55
N GLY A 243 9.66 -20.04 32.23
CA GLY A 243 9.66 -21.28 31.45
C GLY A 243 11.05 -21.91 31.29
N THR A 244 11.16 -22.92 30.44
CA THR A 244 12.43 -23.61 30.16
C THR A 244 13.54 -22.63 29.77
N ASN A 245 14.71 -22.78 30.41
CA ASN A 245 15.86 -21.86 30.32
C ASN A 245 15.53 -20.40 30.66
N LEU A 246 14.44 -20.18 31.40
CA LEU A 246 13.93 -18.86 31.78
C LEU A 246 13.58 -17.98 30.55
N ALA A 247 13.24 -18.64 29.43
CA ALA A 247 13.11 -18.03 28.11
C ALA A 247 11.68 -17.68 27.69
N SER A 248 10.67 -18.08 28.45
CA SER A 248 9.26 -17.84 28.09
C SER A 248 8.38 -17.67 29.32
N GLY A 249 7.30 -16.90 29.20
CA GLY A 249 6.34 -16.72 30.27
C GLY A 249 5.13 -15.92 29.83
N ALA A 250 3.96 -16.24 30.40
CA ALA A 250 2.78 -15.41 30.23
C ALA A 250 3.05 -14.05 30.90
N THR A 251 3.05 -12.98 30.11
CA THR A 251 3.26 -11.61 30.59
C THR A 251 2.10 -10.79 30.04
N GLY A 252 1.12 -10.50 30.88
CA GLY A 252 -0.23 -10.31 30.37
C GLY A 252 -0.76 -11.53 29.63
N ASP A 253 -2.07 -11.57 29.45
CA ASP A 253 -2.68 -12.50 28.52
C ASP A 253 -2.84 -11.84 27.16
N SER A 254 -3.21 -12.66 26.19
CA SER A 254 -3.25 -12.29 24.79
C SER A 254 -4.64 -11.84 24.34
N ASP A 255 -5.54 -11.55 25.29
CA ASP A 255 -6.89 -11.10 25.03
C ASP A 255 -7.00 -9.57 25.19
N PRO A 256 -6.96 -8.78 24.10
CA PRO A 256 -7.13 -7.32 24.20
C PRO A 256 -8.48 -6.87 24.79
N ALA A 257 -9.42 -7.79 25.05
CA ALA A 257 -10.70 -7.46 25.69
C ALA A 257 -10.61 -7.25 27.20
N ASN A 258 -9.58 -7.78 27.88
CA ASN A 258 -9.39 -7.63 29.32
C ASN A 258 -8.26 -6.65 29.72
N ASP A 259 -7.65 -6.00 28.72
CA ASP A 259 -6.60 -4.99 28.92
C ASP A 259 -7.01 -3.83 29.86
N PRO A 260 -6.07 -3.26 30.65
CA PRO A 260 -4.64 -3.60 30.66
C PRO A 260 -4.29 -4.71 31.65
N ASP A 261 -3.57 -5.72 31.18
CA ASP A 261 -2.97 -6.72 32.05
C ASP A 261 -1.77 -6.23 32.86
N THR A 262 -1.40 -7.04 33.86
CA THR A 262 -0.16 -6.87 34.63
C THR A 262 1.05 -7.16 33.72
N PRO A 263 1.85 -6.14 33.39
CA PRO A 263 2.99 -6.29 32.49
C PRO A 263 4.18 -6.94 33.20
N LYS A 264 5.15 -7.44 32.43
CA LYS A 264 6.43 -7.90 32.96
C LYS A 264 7.36 -6.72 33.24
N SER A 265 7.61 -6.45 34.51
CA SER A 265 8.62 -5.47 34.92
C SER A 265 10.04 -5.95 34.59
N LEU A 266 10.85 -5.07 34.02
CA LEU A 266 12.24 -5.30 33.64
C LEU A 266 13.11 -4.04 33.77
N VAL A 267 14.42 -4.21 33.95
CA VAL A 267 15.38 -3.10 34.10
C VAL A 267 16.22 -2.94 32.84
N THR A 268 16.37 -1.71 32.37
CA THR A 268 17.11 -1.42 31.12
C THR A 268 18.22 -0.37 31.27
N ARG A 269 18.39 0.21 32.47
CA ARG A 269 19.23 1.39 32.69
C ARG A 269 20.65 1.10 33.18
N GLY A 270 21.18 -0.10 32.95
CA GLY A 270 22.56 -0.44 33.30
C GLY A 270 22.73 -0.69 34.80
N LYS A 271 23.80 -0.11 35.36
CA LYS A 271 24.26 -0.40 36.73
C LYS A 271 23.23 0.01 37.79
N ILE A 272 22.77 -0.94 38.60
CA ILE A 272 21.93 -0.74 39.80
C ILE A 272 22.67 -1.26 41.02
N PHE A 273 22.71 -0.45 42.09
CA PHE A 273 23.31 -0.81 43.37
C PHE A 273 22.25 -0.96 44.45
N ALA A 274 22.31 -2.06 45.21
CA ALA A 274 21.51 -2.26 46.41
C ALA A 274 22.28 -1.77 47.65
N THR A 275 21.64 -0.91 48.45
CA THR A 275 22.19 -0.39 49.73
C THR A 275 21.14 -0.54 50.82
N GLY A 276 21.31 -1.53 51.70
CA GLY A 276 20.25 -1.90 52.65
C GLY A 276 18.99 -2.36 51.90
N THR A 277 17.88 -1.64 52.07
CA THR A 277 16.62 -1.90 51.37
C THR A 277 16.41 -1.04 50.12
N THR A 278 17.38 -0.20 49.74
CA THR A 278 17.21 0.83 48.70
C THR A 278 17.97 0.51 47.42
N PHE A 279 17.39 0.84 46.26
CA PHE A 279 18.02 0.71 44.94
C PHE A 279 18.49 2.07 44.38
N LEU A 280 19.77 2.16 44.02
CA LEU A 280 20.41 3.37 43.51
C LEU A 280 20.87 3.21 42.05
N PRO A 281 20.67 4.22 41.19
CA PRO A 281 21.18 4.20 39.82
C PRO A 281 22.66 4.61 39.75
N SER A 282 23.43 3.99 38.86
CA SER A 282 24.74 4.45 38.36
C SER A 282 25.90 4.62 39.35
N GLY A 283 25.69 4.40 40.65
CA GLY A 283 26.75 4.41 41.66
C GLY A 283 26.23 4.48 43.09
N CYS A 284 27.13 4.27 44.04
CA CYS A 284 26.86 4.54 45.45
C CYS A 284 28.10 5.16 46.13
N GLN A 285 27.88 5.92 47.21
CA GLN A 285 28.96 6.45 48.04
C GLN A 285 29.07 5.62 49.33
N GLY A 286 30.09 4.77 49.45
CA GLY A 286 30.40 4.00 50.66
C GLY A 286 30.65 2.50 50.42
N ASN A 287 31.06 1.77 51.47
CA ASN A 287 31.45 0.36 51.40
C ASN A 287 30.26 -0.64 51.48
N ASN A 288 29.01 -0.16 51.59
CA ASN A 288 27.83 -0.98 51.91
C ASN A 288 26.87 -1.16 50.71
N CYS A 289 27.38 -1.22 49.48
CA CYS A 289 26.54 -1.39 48.30
C CYS A 289 26.99 -2.54 47.42
N THR A 290 26.03 -3.31 46.92
CA THR A 290 26.27 -4.43 46.01
C THR A 290 25.74 -4.10 44.64
N LEU A 291 26.54 -4.30 43.59
CA LEU A 291 26.06 -4.24 42.21
C LEU A 291 25.12 -5.43 41.96
N VAL A 292 23.86 -5.16 41.65
CA VAL A 292 22.80 -6.17 41.51
C VAL A 292 22.21 -6.23 40.10
N ALA A 293 22.52 -5.24 39.25
CA ALA A 293 22.27 -5.27 37.81
C ALA A 293 23.32 -4.41 37.09
N ASN A 294 23.65 -4.74 35.86
CA ASN A 294 24.51 -4.02 34.93
C ASN A 294 24.03 -4.09 33.46
N ASP A 295 22.96 -4.83 33.16
CA ASP A 295 22.32 -4.92 31.83
C ASP A 295 21.91 -3.56 31.27
N VAL A 296 22.23 -3.32 30.00
CA VAL A 296 21.73 -2.16 29.24
C VAL A 296 20.68 -2.65 28.25
N GLY A 297 19.48 -2.08 28.31
CA GLY A 297 18.38 -2.41 27.41
C GLY A 297 18.00 -1.26 26.47
N LEU A 298 17.75 -1.56 25.20
CA LEU A 298 17.17 -0.63 24.23
C LEU A 298 15.72 -1.03 23.94
N PRO A 299 14.72 -0.30 24.47
CA PRO A 299 13.31 -0.59 24.22
C PRO A 299 12.89 -0.20 22.80
N VAL A 300 12.01 -1.02 22.22
CA VAL A 300 11.28 -0.74 20.98
C VAL A 300 9.82 -0.58 21.34
N THR A 301 9.29 0.63 21.27
CA THR A 301 7.87 0.93 21.55
C THR A 301 7.01 0.71 20.30
N SER A 302 5.71 0.57 20.50
CA SER A 302 4.74 0.47 19.40
C SER A 302 4.79 1.72 18.51
N ASP A 303 4.84 2.92 19.10
CA ASP A 303 4.92 4.19 18.34
C ASP A 303 6.19 4.27 17.48
N LEU A 304 7.34 3.79 17.98
CA LEU A 304 8.58 3.75 17.20
C LEU A 304 8.45 2.79 16.01
N LEU A 305 7.93 1.59 16.26
CA LEU A 305 7.76 0.54 15.24
C LEU A 305 6.77 0.98 14.16
N PHE A 306 5.57 1.41 14.56
CA PHE A 306 4.53 1.84 13.64
C PHE A 306 4.81 3.22 13.03
N GLY A 307 5.60 4.06 13.68
CA GLY A 307 6.15 5.29 13.08
C GLY A 307 7.09 4.99 11.91
N ALA A 308 7.83 3.88 11.94
CA ALA A 308 8.59 3.39 10.79
C ALA A 308 7.67 2.74 9.74
N ILE A 309 6.71 1.90 10.14
CA ILE A 309 5.76 1.23 9.23
C ILE A 309 4.91 2.26 8.47
N ARG A 310 4.41 3.31 9.12
CA ARG A 310 3.64 4.40 8.47
C ARG A 310 4.41 5.04 7.31
N LYS A 311 5.74 5.06 7.40
CA LYS A 311 6.59 5.62 6.34
C LYS A 311 6.70 4.65 5.16
N ASN A 312 6.55 3.34 5.34
CA ASN A 312 6.65 2.36 4.26
C ASN A 312 5.61 2.63 3.15
N VAL A 313 6.06 2.69 1.88
CA VAL A 313 5.17 2.96 0.73
C VAL A 313 4.11 1.90 0.56
N HIS A 314 4.45 0.63 0.76
CA HIS A 314 3.56 -0.51 0.64
C HIS A 314 2.46 -0.49 1.71
N PHE A 315 2.81 -0.18 2.95
CA PHE A 315 1.84 0.04 4.01
C PHE A 315 0.86 1.17 3.67
N ARG A 316 1.35 2.31 3.19
CA ARG A 316 0.49 3.45 2.80
C ARG A 316 -0.43 3.09 1.64
N THR A 317 0.08 2.39 0.63
CA THR A 317 -0.72 1.89 -0.50
C THR A 317 -1.82 0.94 -0.03
N ASP A 318 -1.51 0.04 0.91
CA ASP A 318 -2.49 -0.91 1.46
C ASP A 318 -3.62 -0.16 2.22
N ILE A 319 -3.27 0.74 3.16
CA ILE A 319 -4.27 1.56 3.88
C ILE A 319 -5.10 2.41 2.90
N ASN A 320 -4.46 3.11 1.96
CA ASN A 320 -5.19 3.95 1.01
C ASN A 320 -6.13 3.13 0.13
N SER A 321 -5.73 1.93 -0.29
CA SER A 321 -6.57 1.02 -1.08
C SER A 321 -7.77 0.51 -0.28
N MET A 322 -7.57 0.14 0.99
CA MET A 322 -8.66 -0.25 1.88
C MET A 322 -9.69 0.89 2.01
N LEU A 323 -9.23 2.12 2.27
CA LEU A 323 -10.10 3.29 2.41
C LEU A 323 -10.82 3.65 1.10
N ASP A 324 -10.16 3.56 -0.06
CA ASP A 324 -10.81 3.80 -1.36
C ASP A 324 -11.89 2.74 -1.65
N ARG A 325 -11.64 1.48 -1.27
CA ARG A 325 -12.64 0.41 -1.39
C ARG A 325 -13.86 0.70 -0.54
N MET A 326 -13.66 1.11 0.72
CA MET A 326 -14.74 1.50 1.62
C MET A 326 -15.56 2.66 1.04
N VAL A 327 -14.91 3.76 0.61
CA VAL A 327 -15.60 4.89 -0.02
C VAL A 327 -16.43 4.44 -1.23
N GLY A 328 -15.85 3.62 -2.11
CA GLY A 328 -16.53 3.07 -3.29
C GLY A 328 -17.74 2.19 -2.94
N CYS A 329 -17.66 1.41 -1.86
CA CYS A 329 -18.79 0.60 -1.39
C CYS A 329 -19.89 1.45 -0.77
N LEU A 330 -19.54 2.40 0.09
CA LEU A 330 -20.51 3.23 0.82
C LEU A 330 -21.28 4.13 -0.16
N ARG A 331 -20.60 4.71 -1.17
CA ARG A 331 -21.27 5.50 -2.22
C ARG A 331 -22.28 4.67 -3.01
N ASP A 332 -21.94 3.42 -3.35
CA ASP A 332 -22.82 2.54 -4.11
C ASP A 332 -24.00 2.06 -3.27
N GLN A 333 -23.81 1.82 -1.97
CA GLN A 333 -24.89 1.54 -1.03
C GLN A 333 -25.87 2.72 -0.93
N ILE A 334 -25.36 3.95 -0.90
CA ILE A 334 -26.20 5.17 -0.93
C ILE A 334 -26.96 5.24 -2.26
N ALA A 335 -26.27 5.09 -3.39
CA ALA A 335 -26.89 5.17 -4.72
C ALA A 335 -27.95 4.09 -4.95
N ALA A 336 -27.76 2.89 -4.40
CA ALA A 336 -28.72 1.79 -4.43
C ALA A 336 -29.93 1.99 -3.48
N SER A 337 -30.05 3.14 -2.81
CA SER A 337 -31.08 3.41 -1.78
C SER A 337 -31.05 2.46 -0.58
N SER A 338 -30.03 1.61 -0.49
CA SER A 338 -29.80 0.69 0.63
C SER A 338 -29.15 1.37 1.83
N SER A 339 -28.60 2.59 1.65
CA SER A 339 -27.95 3.49 2.62
C SER A 339 -27.20 2.80 3.75
N PHE A 340 -25.89 3.02 3.87
CA PHE A 340 -25.16 2.49 5.02
C PHE A 340 -25.67 3.08 6.35
N THR A 341 -25.65 2.25 7.39
CA THR A 341 -25.93 2.65 8.77
C THR A 341 -24.64 2.48 9.58
N PRO A 342 -24.04 3.58 10.09
CA PRO A 342 -22.91 3.50 11.01
C PRO A 342 -23.19 2.54 12.17
N THR A 343 -22.22 1.72 12.54
CA THR A 343 -22.33 0.84 13.71
C THR A 343 -22.27 1.69 14.98
N PRO A 344 -23.27 1.60 15.89
CA PRO A 344 -23.28 2.38 17.11
C PRO A 344 -22.03 2.16 17.98
N ILE A 345 -21.57 3.22 18.62
CA ILE A 345 -20.49 3.16 19.61
C ILE A 345 -21.13 3.16 21.00
N THR A 346 -20.84 2.15 21.82
CA THR A 346 -21.39 2.04 23.18
C THR A 346 -21.04 3.28 24.02
N GLY A 347 -22.04 3.93 24.62
CA GLY A 347 -21.83 5.13 25.43
C GLY A 347 -21.67 6.43 24.63
N TYR A 348 -21.80 6.39 23.30
CA TYR A 348 -21.83 7.56 22.43
C TYR A 348 -23.18 7.65 21.71
N THR A 349 -23.76 8.85 21.70
CA THR A 349 -25.00 9.15 20.98
C THR A 349 -24.68 10.10 19.84
N SER A 350 -25.06 9.74 18.61
CA SER A 350 -24.86 10.60 17.46
C SER A 350 -25.69 11.89 17.55
N PRO A 351 -25.15 13.05 17.15
CA PRO A 351 -25.90 14.31 17.06
C PRO A 351 -27.13 14.22 16.15
N ALA A 352 -28.18 15.00 16.42
CA ALA A 352 -29.45 14.90 15.68
C ALA A 352 -29.36 15.25 14.18
N ASP A 353 -28.34 16.00 13.75
CA ASP A 353 -28.08 16.39 12.36
C ASP A 353 -27.43 15.28 11.51
N LYS A 354 -27.08 14.13 12.11
CA LYS A 354 -26.37 13.04 11.42
C LYS A 354 -26.51 11.68 12.11
N SER A 355 -26.24 10.61 11.37
CA SER A 355 -25.90 9.32 11.95
C SER A 355 -24.38 9.16 11.93
N ALA A 356 -23.77 8.84 13.06
CA ALA A 356 -22.32 8.73 13.21
C ALA A 356 -21.96 7.52 14.08
N GLY A 357 -20.86 6.85 13.74
CA GLY A 357 -20.44 5.63 14.43
C GLY A 357 -19.20 4.99 13.81
N ARG A 358 -18.99 3.70 14.08
CA ARG A 358 -17.95 2.88 13.45
C ARG A 358 -18.39 2.44 12.05
N ILE A 359 -17.41 2.11 11.21
CA ILE A 359 -17.67 1.42 9.95
C ILE A 359 -18.39 0.09 10.20
N GLN A 360 -19.42 -0.19 9.43
CA GLN A 360 -20.15 -1.46 9.49
C GLN A 360 -19.43 -2.58 8.75
N ASN A 361 -19.69 -3.84 9.13
CA ASN A 361 -19.20 -5.00 8.38
C ASN A 361 -19.86 -5.06 7.00
N SER A 362 -19.07 -5.36 5.95
CA SER A 362 -19.57 -5.56 4.59
C SER A 362 -18.63 -6.46 3.81
N SER A 363 -19.18 -7.41 3.06
CA SER A 363 -18.42 -8.22 2.10
C SER A 363 -17.77 -7.41 0.98
N CYS A 364 -18.07 -6.11 0.90
CA CYS A 364 -17.52 -5.19 -0.08
C CYS A 364 -16.15 -4.59 0.32
N TYR A 365 -15.73 -4.72 1.58
CA TYR A 365 -14.42 -4.27 2.08
C TYR A 365 -13.92 -5.05 3.31
N ASP A 366 -14.35 -6.31 3.48
CA ASP A 366 -13.91 -7.16 4.59
C ASP A 366 -12.50 -7.75 4.36
N ASP A 367 -12.07 -8.63 5.28
CA ASP A 367 -10.76 -9.28 5.24
C ASP A 367 -10.51 -10.18 4.03
N ASN A 368 -11.55 -10.53 3.27
CA ASN A 368 -11.45 -11.32 2.04
C ASN A 368 -11.14 -10.48 0.82
N LEU A 369 -11.06 -9.15 0.96
CA LEU A 369 -10.74 -8.24 -0.12
C LEU A 369 -9.35 -7.63 0.03
N ASN A 370 -8.69 -7.44 -1.11
CA ASN A 370 -7.36 -6.86 -1.12
C ASN A 370 -7.39 -5.39 -0.63
N PRO A 371 -6.45 -5.00 0.26
CA PRO A 371 -5.39 -5.84 0.83
C PRO A 371 -5.92 -6.81 1.92
N LEU A 372 -5.66 -8.11 1.76
CA LEU A 372 -6.24 -9.16 2.60
C LEU A 372 -5.86 -8.98 4.08
N GLY A 373 -6.83 -9.23 4.96
CA GLY A 373 -6.70 -9.16 6.42
C GLY A 373 -6.65 -7.74 7.02
N TYR A 374 -6.67 -6.67 6.23
CA TYR A 374 -6.53 -5.32 6.80
C TYR A 374 -7.75 -4.82 7.58
N PHE A 375 -8.95 -5.26 7.21
CA PHE A 375 -10.18 -4.70 7.74
C PHE A 375 -10.29 -4.95 9.26
N SER A 376 -10.17 -6.19 9.72
CA SER A 376 -10.23 -6.51 11.16
C SER A 376 -9.10 -5.86 11.96
N HIS A 377 -7.91 -5.74 11.36
CA HIS A 377 -6.75 -5.14 12.01
C HIS A 377 -6.85 -3.61 12.17
N TYR A 378 -7.58 -2.91 11.29
CA TYR A 378 -7.67 -1.44 11.32
C TYR A 378 -9.08 -0.89 11.52
N ARG A 379 -10.14 -1.70 11.58
CA ARG A 379 -11.54 -1.24 11.72
C ARG A 379 -11.79 -0.35 12.93
N GLU A 380 -11.06 -0.56 14.04
CA GLU A 380 -11.16 0.29 15.23
C GLU A 380 -10.59 1.71 15.00
N MET A 381 -9.85 1.95 13.92
CA MET A 381 -9.40 3.30 13.54
C MET A 381 -10.40 4.01 12.62
N ILE A 382 -11.47 3.34 12.21
CA ILE A 382 -12.35 3.82 11.13
C ILE A 382 -13.70 4.26 11.70
N PHE A 383 -14.06 5.51 11.39
CA PHE A 383 -15.33 6.11 11.73
C PHE A 383 -16.05 6.55 10.46
N VAL A 384 -17.39 6.52 10.50
CA VAL A 384 -18.22 7.01 9.42
C VAL A 384 -19.34 7.88 9.96
N ALA A 385 -19.70 8.91 9.20
CA ALA A 385 -20.89 9.70 9.48
C ALA A 385 -21.65 10.03 8.18
N LYS A 386 -22.96 10.18 8.32
CA LYS A 386 -23.90 10.54 7.24
C LYS A 386 -24.84 11.64 7.72
N PRO A 387 -25.02 12.77 7.00
CA PRO A 387 -25.97 13.80 7.38
C PRO A 387 -27.41 13.28 7.31
N THR A 388 -28.29 13.80 8.17
CA THR A 388 -29.75 13.56 8.04
C THR A 388 -30.38 14.38 6.93
N ALA A 389 -29.79 15.54 6.60
CA ALA A 389 -30.15 16.39 5.47
C ALA A 389 -28.93 17.17 4.94
N GLY A 390 -28.93 17.49 3.64
CA GLY A 390 -27.83 18.21 3.00
C GLY A 390 -26.58 17.36 2.81
N ASN A 391 -25.45 18.04 2.57
CA ASN A 391 -24.14 17.41 2.34
C ASN A 391 -23.13 17.86 3.41
N PHE A 392 -22.12 17.03 3.63
CA PHE A 392 -20.92 17.46 4.35
C PHE A 392 -19.94 18.16 3.42
N THR A 393 -19.14 19.05 4.01
CA THR A 393 -17.90 19.53 3.42
C THR A 393 -16.74 18.70 3.96
N VAL A 394 -16.06 17.93 3.13
CA VAL A 394 -14.93 17.08 3.54
C VAL A 394 -13.69 17.43 2.75
N ALA A 395 -12.61 17.84 3.45
CA ALA A 395 -11.35 18.24 2.82
C ALA A 395 -11.53 19.29 1.70
N GLY A 396 -12.52 20.18 1.87
CA GLY A 396 -12.87 21.24 0.91
C GLY A 396 -13.91 20.85 -0.15
N ASP A 397 -14.32 19.58 -0.26
CA ASP A 397 -15.41 19.16 -1.16
C ASP A 397 -16.77 19.29 -0.46
N PRO A 398 -17.67 20.19 -0.91
CA PRO A 398 -18.97 20.43 -0.28
C PRO A 398 -20.07 19.41 -0.67
N ASN A 399 -19.77 18.41 -1.51
CA ASN A 399 -20.76 17.51 -2.10
C ASN A 399 -20.73 16.09 -1.55
N CYS A 400 -20.36 15.93 -0.28
CA CYS A 400 -20.21 14.62 0.35
C CYS A 400 -21.51 14.15 0.99
N ALA A 401 -22.02 13.00 0.53
CA ALA A 401 -23.14 12.29 1.16
C ALA A 401 -22.77 11.66 2.52
N GLY A 402 -21.49 11.65 2.85
CA GLY A 402 -20.97 11.18 4.14
C GLY A 402 -19.46 11.41 4.22
N VAL A 403 -18.89 11.05 5.35
CA VAL A 403 -17.45 11.09 5.58
C VAL A 403 -16.98 9.72 6.10
N LEU A 404 -15.82 9.29 5.59
CA LEU A 404 -15.01 8.21 6.16
C LEU A 404 -13.80 8.85 6.83
N LEU A 405 -13.64 8.64 8.13
CA LEU A 405 -12.50 9.10 8.91
C LEU A 405 -11.63 7.90 9.28
N PHE A 406 -10.33 8.04 9.12
CA PHE A 406 -9.33 7.08 9.59
C PHE A 406 -8.39 7.79 10.54
N SER A 407 -8.48 7.44 11.82
CA SER A 407 -7.72 8.10 12.88
C SER A 407 -6.24 7.77 12.79
N GLY A 408 -5.39 8.74 13.08
CA GLY A 408 -3.95 8.51 13.19
C GLY A 408 -3.56 7.71 14.44
N GLN A 409 -2.25 7.71 14.70
CA GLN A 409 -1.69 7.28 15.97
C GLN A 409 -2.20 8.17 17.11
N ARG A 410 -2.06 7.70 18.34
CA ARG A 410 -2.54 8.46 19.50
C ARG A 410 -1.73 9.75 19.68
N SER A 411 -2.41 10.85 19.94
CA SER A 411 -1.77 11.99 20.61
C SER A 411 -1.62 11.73 22.11
N THR A 412 -0.72 12.46 22.78
CA THR A 412 -0.39 12.26 24.20
C THR A 412 -1.59 12.13 25.17
N PRO A 413 -2.70 12.91 25.07
CA PRO A 413 -3.84 12.75 25.99
C PRO A 413 -4.71 11.53 25.67
N GLN A 414 -4.58 10.93 24.48
CA GLN A 414 -5.45 9.85 24.03
C GLN A 414 -5.01 8.51 24.61
N GLN A 415 -5.98 7.73 25.10
CA GLN A 415 -5.76 6.40 25.65
C GLN A 415 -6.74 5.43 25.01
N ARG A 416 -6.25 4.27 24.55
CA ARG A 416 -7.05 3.24 23.84
C ARG A 416 -6.81 1.84 24.40
N THR A 417 -6.81 1.69 25.73
CA THR A 417 -6.50 0.42 26.40
C THR A 417 -7.78 -0.35 26.76
N THR A 418 -8.68 0.29 27.52
CA THR A 418 -9.92 -0.34 27.99
C THR A 418 -11.06 -0.21 26.98
N ALA A 419 -12.09 -1.05 27.09
CA ALA A 419 -13.29 -0.94 26.25
C ALA A 419 -13.95 0.46 26.32
N THR A 420 -14.04 1.07 27.51
CA THR A 420 -14.58 2.43 27.69
C THR A 420 -13.76 3.47 26.93
N GLN A 421 -12.43 3.38 27.02
CA GLN A 421 -11.52 4.24 26.29
C GLN A 421 -11.64 4.07 24.78
N LYS A 422 -11.71 2.81 24.29
CA LYS A 422 -11.88 2.48 22.87
C LYS A 422 -13.25 2.91 22.31
N ASN A 423 -14.25 3.08 23.17
CA ASN A 423 -15.57 3.60 22.84
C ASN A 423 -15.68 5.13 22.94
N THR A 424 -14.61 5.85 23.28
CA THR A 424 -14.62 7.32 23.40
C THR A 424 -14.04 7.95 22.14
N PRO A 425 -14.84 8.62 21.27
CA PRO A 425 -14.33 9.17 19.99
C PRO A 425 -13.17 10.16 20.14
N ALA A 426 -13.11 10.91 21.25
CA ALA A 426 -12.02 11.86 21.54
C ALA A 426 -10.64 11.17 21.74
N ASN A 427 -10.63 9.86 21.99
CA ASN A 427 -9.38 9.09 22.01
C ASN A 427 -8.87 8.77 20.60
N TYR A 428 -9.65 9.03 19.54
CA TYR A 428 -9.29 8.71 18.17
C TYR A 428 -9.14 9.95 17.30
N LEU A 429 -10.18 10.77 17.28
CA LEU A 429 -10.28 11.93 16.40
C LEU A 429 -9.83 13.19 17.14
N GLU A 430 -9.37 14.19 16.41
CA GLU A 430 -8.96 15.48 16.97
C GLU A 430 -9.53 16.70 16.22
N GLY A 431 -9.35 17.87 16.84
CA GLY A 431 -9.65 19.16 16.22
C GLY A 431 -11.08 19.29 15.69
N SER A 432 -11.21 19.77 14.46
CA SER A 432 -12.50 19.93 13.78
C SER A 432 -13.19 18.61 13.47
N ASN A 433 -12.45 17.52 13.25
CA ASN A 433 -13.05 16.22 12.99
C ASN A 433 -13.75 15.69 14.24
N LEU A 434 -13.09 15.74 15.39
CA LEU A 434 -13.72 15.40 16.66
C LEU A 434 -14.95 16.27 16.91
N THR A 435 -14.79 17.59 16.81
CA THR A 435 -15.87 18.56 17.05
C THR A 435 -17.08 18.28 16.17
N SER A 436 -16.88 18.10 14.86
CA SER A 436 -17.95 17.81 13.91
C SER A 436 -18.53 16.40 14.05
N PHE A 437 -17.77 15.43 14.54
CA PHE A 437 -18.25 14.06 14.74
C PHE A 437 -19.12 13.95 16.01
N THR A 438 -18.71 14.58 17.12
CA THR A 438 -19.42 14.48 18.41
C THR A 438 -20.44 15.58 18.66
N GLY A 439 -20.33 16.73 17.98
CA GLY A 439 -21.25 17.85 18.10
C GLY A 439 -22.04 18.13 16.81
N ALA A 440 -22.87 19.16 16.82
CA ALA A 440 -23.49 19.66 15.58
C ALA A 440 -22.40 20.19 14.63
N GLY A 441 -22.49 19.88 13.33
CA GLY A 441 -21.46 20.26 12.38
C GLY A 441 -21.45 19.39 11.13
N SER A 442 -21.10 20.01 10.00
CA SER A 442 -21.10 19.39 8.67
C SER A 442 -19.74 19.50 7.96
N THR A 443 -18.70 19.96 8.64
CA THR A 443 -17.37 20.18 8.04
C THR A 443 -16.32 19.27 8.66
N PHE A 444 -15.67 18.48 7.83
CA PHE A 444 -14.54 17.61 8.18
C PHE A 444 -13.32 18.03 7.37
N SER A 445 -12.14 17.95 7.97
CA SER A 445 -10.89 18.40 7.37
C SER A 445 -9.76 17.41 7.63
N GLY A 446 -8.67 17.55 6.90
CA GLY A 446 -7.55 16.61 6.96
C GLY A 446 -7.15 16.18 5.55
N ASP A 447 -6.09 15.39 5.49
CA ASP A 447 -5.62 14.86 4.22
C ASP A 447 -6.54 13.73 3.76
N MET A 448 -6.70 13.59 2.44
CA MET A 448 -7.50 12.50 1.88
C MET A 448 -6.73 11.19 1.81
N LEU A 449 -5.40 11.24 1.80
CA LEU A 449 -4.52 10.08 1.66
C LEU A 449 -3.55 10.01 2.83
N LEU A 450 -3.21 8.78 3.25
CA LEU A 450 -2.06 8.55 4.10
C LEU A 450 -0.79 8.65 3.24
N ASP A 451 -0.03 9.73 3.41
CA ASP A 451 1.15 10.03 2.59
C ASP A 451 2.28 10.70 3.39
N ARG A 452 3.40 10.98 2.73
CA ARG A 452 4.53 11.74 3.27
C ARG A 452 4.57 13.18 2.74
N SER A 453 3.79 13.50 1.70
CA SER A 453 3.76 14.81 1.08
C SER A 453 2.30 15.24 0.82
N PRO A 454 1.81 16.33 1.43
CA PRO A 454 2.51 17.16 2.42
C PRO A 454 2.90 16.35 3.68
N PRO A 455 3.87 16.82 4.48
CA PRO A 455 4.22 16.16 5.74
C PRO A 455 3.01 16.04 6.67
N GLN A 456 2.73 14.82 7.11
CA GLN A 456 1.61 14.51 8.00
C GLN A 456 2.12 14.19 9.40
N ALA A 457 1.46 14.74 10.42
CA ALA A 457 1.71 14.32 11.80
C ALA A 457 1.25 12.86 12.01
N ALA A 458 1.83 12.16 12.96
CA ALA A 458 1.50 10.76 13.22
C ALA A 458 0.06 10.62 13.73
N GLU A 459 -0.45 11.65 14.36
CA GLU A 459 -1.76 11.71 14.99
C GLU A 459 -2.84 12.16 14.01
N GLN A 460 -2.45 12.87 12.95
CA GLN A 460 -3.37 13.51 12.02
C GLN A 460 -4.34 12.52 11.37
N ASP A 461 -5.63 12.79 11.56
CA ASP A 461 -6.76 12.14 10.92
C ASP A 461 -6.73 12.25 9.38
N ILE A 462 -7.11 11.15 8.72
CA ILE A 462 -7.46 11.13 7.29
C ILE A 462 -8.97 11.26 7.15
N ALA A 463 -9.41 12.19 6.29
CA ALA A 463 -10.83 12.44 6.04
C ALA A 463 -11.16 12.29 4.55
N ARG A 464 -12.05 11.35 4.21
CA ARG A 464 -12.49 11.09 2.83
C ARG A 464 -13.96 11.38 2.63
N CYS A 465 -14.24 12.12 1.57
CA CYS A 465 -15.59 12.32 1.06
C CYS A 465 -16.19 10.98 0.63
N ILE A 466 -17.42 10.69 1.05
CA ILE A 466 -18.27 9.67 0.44
C ILE A 466 -19.20 10.40 -0.53
N PRO A 467 -19.03 10.28 -1.87
CA PRO A 467 -19.80 11.05 -2.84
C PRO A 467 -21.29 10.69 -2.89
N THR A 468 -22.12 11.62 -3.39
CA THR A 468 -23.60 11.49 -3.53
C THR A 468 -24.09 10.63 -4.71
N GLY A 469 -23.18 10.08 -5.54
CA GLY A 469 -23.53 9.30 -6.73
C GLY A 469 -22.87 7.93 -6.78
N ALA A 470 -23.38 7.06 -7.65
CA ALA A 470 -22.81 5.74 -7.92
C ALA A 470 -21.36 5.83 -8.45
N SER A 471 -20.61 4.73 -8.33
CA SER A 471 -19.21 4.64 -8.77
C SER A 471 -19.04 4.94 -10.26
N PHE A 472 -19.97 4.46 -11.09
CA PHE A 472 -20.00 4.73 -12.53
C PHE A 472 -21.16 5.64 -12.91
N ALA A 473 -20.89 6.57 -13.82
CA ALA A 473 -21.87 7.44 -14.47
C ALA A 473 -22.06 7.00 -15.93
N PRO A 474 -23.19 6.33 -16.25
CA PRO A 474 -23.55 5.98 -17.62
C PRO A 474 -23.82 7.19 -18.52
N VAL A 475 -23.40 7.11 -19.77
CA VAL A 475 -23.71 8.06 -20.84
C VAL A 475 -24.82 7.48 -21.69
N ALA A 476 -26.02 8.04 -21.54
CA ALA A 476 -27.19 7.60 -22.31
C ALA A 476 -27.19 8.21 -23.72
N SER A 477 -27.65 7.42 -24.70
CA SER A 477 -27.98 7.89 -26.05
C SER A 477 -29.33 8.63 -26.03
N PRO A 478 -29.36 9.95 -26.32
CA PRO A 478 -30.60 10.73 -26.30
C PRO A 478 -31.64 10.22 -27.31
N THR A 479 -31.18 9.71 -28.44
CA THR A 479 -32.02 9.16 -29.49
C THR A 479 -32.68 7.86 -29.07
N LEU A 480 -31.94 6.93 -28.45
CA LEU A 480 -32.53 5.67 -27.98
C LEU A 480 -33.55 5.92 -26.85
N SER A 481 -33.30 6.90 -25.97
CA SER A 481 -34.27 7.32 -24.94
C SER A 481 -35.55 7.85 -25.58
N THR A 482 -35.44 8.77 -26.53
CA THR A 482 -36.59 9.39 -27.21
C THR A 482 -37.45 8.37 -27.95
N LEU A 483 -36.82 7.37 -28.56
CA LEU A 483 -37.49 6.33 -29.34
C LEU A 483 -37.94 5.12 -28.51
N GLY A 484 -37.64 5.08 -27.20
CA GLY A 484 -38.12 4.02 -26.30
C GLY A 484 -37.43 2.67 -26.43
N PHE A 485 -36.25 2.60 -27.09
CA PHE A 485 -35.48 1.34 -27.19
C PHE A 485 -34.78 0.95 -25.88
N GLY A 486 -34.64 1.91 -24.95
CA GLY A 486 -33.78 1.76 -23.77
C GLY A 486 -32.31 1.99 -24.09
N GLN A 487 -31.43 1.79 -23.11
CA GLN A 487 -30.02 2.17 -23.21
C GLN A 487 -29.08 0.96 -23.32
N LEU A 488 -27.94 1.18 -23.98
CA LEU A 488 -26.86 0.19 -24.13
C LEU A 488 -25.84 0.23 -22.98
N VAL A 489 -26.10 1.01 -21.94
CA VAL A 489 -25.24 1.08 -20.77
C VAL A 489 -26.09 1.25 -19.52
N ALA A 490 -25.76 0.48 -18.49
CA ALA A 490 -26.39 0.56 -17.18
C ALA A 490 -25.39 0.20 -16.09
N TYR A 491 -25.41 0.92 -14.97
CA TYR A 491 -24.69 0.55 -13.77
C TYR A 491 -25.67 0.23 -12.65
N ASP A 492 -25.64 -1.01 -12.17
CA ASP A 492 -26.37 -1.42 -10.97
C ASP A 492 -25.45 -1.25 -9.75
N ALA A 493 -25.72 -0.23 -8.94
CA ALA A 493 -24.94 0.05 -7.74
C ALA A 493 -25.12 -1.00 -6.62
N ALA A 494 -26.24 -1.73 -6.60
CA ALA A 494 -26.48 -2.75 -5.57
C ALA A 494 -25.60 -3.98 -5.80
N THR A 495 -25.48 -4.42 -7.05
CA THR A 495 -24.62 -5.55 -7.44
C THR A 495 -23.22 -5.11 -7.88
N ARG A 496 -22.99 -3.80 -8.02
CA ARG A 496 -21.77 -3.19 -8.57
C ARG A 496 -21.39 -3.75 -9.93
N THR A 497 -22.41 -3.95 -10.77
CA THR A 497 -22.27 -4.51 -12.12
C THR A 497 -22.49 -3.41 -13.15
N LEU A 498 -21.48 -3.18 -14.00
CA LEU A 498 -21.62 -2.36 -15.20
C LEU A 498 -22.01 -3.28 -16.36
N THR A 499 -23.10 -2.96 -17.04
CA THR A 499 -23.57 -3.67 -18.23
C THR A 499 -23.35 -2.79 -19.46
N LEU A 500 -22.73 -3.35 -20.50
CA LEU A 500 -22.60 -2.74 -21.83
C LEU A 500 -23.31 -3.59 -22.86
N GLY A 501 -24.06 -2.98 -23.77
CA GLY A 501 -24.93 -3.67 -24.72
C GLY A 501 -26.29 -4.04 -24.11
N LYS A 502 -27.21 -4.42 -25.00
CA LYS A 502 -28.58 -4.83 -24.66
C LYS A 502 -29.18 -5.64 -25.80
N GLU A 503 -29.88 -6.72 -25.43
CA GLU A 503 -30.67 -7.54 -26.36
C GLU A 503 -31.81 -6.73 -27.00
N ASN A 504 -32.07 -6.98 -28.28
CA ASN A 504 -33.10 -6.37 -29.11
C ASN A 504 -32.93 -4.85 -29.32
N VAL A 505 -31.71 -4.32 -29.19
CA VAL A 505 -31.39 -2.90 -29.44
C VAL A 505 -30.30 -2.80 -30.51
N THR A 506 -30.66 -3.17 -31.74
CA THR A 506 -29.78 -3.17 -32.90
C THR A 506 -30.45 -2.50 -34.10
N THR A 507 -29.71 -2.30 -35.18
CA THR A 507 -30.31 -1.82 -36.44
C THR A 507 -31.38 -2.77 -36.97
N ASP A 508 -31.28 -4.07 -36.70
CA ASP A 508 -32.24 -5.09 -37.16
C ASP A 508 -33.59 -4.97 -36.44
N PHE A 509 -33.59 -4.37 -35.24
CA PHE A 509 -34.80 -4.02 -34.48
C PHE A 509 -35.25 -2.57 -34.71
N GLY A 510 -34.68 -1.87 -35.69
CA GLY A 510 -35.09 -0.52 -36.09
C GLY A 510 -34.43 0.62 -35.31
N ALA A 511 -33.45 0.35 -34.44
CA ALA A 511 -32.71 1.39 -33.74
C ALA A 511 -31.73 2.12 -34.70
N PRO A 512 -31.60 3.46 -34.64
CA PRO A 512 -30.67 4.19 -35.51
C PRO A 512 -29.21 3.82 -35.21
N GLY A 513 -28.46 3.40 -36.23
CA GLY A 513 -27.09 2.90 -36.05
C GLY A 513 -26.14 3.87 -35.34
N THR A 514 -26.24 5.18 -35.60
CA THR A 514 -25.41 6.21 -34.94
C THR A 514 -25.73 6.39 -33.46
N ALA A 515 -26.89 5.92 -33.00
CA ALA A 515 -27.34 6.00 -31.62
C ALA A 515 -26.93 4.79 -30.78
N LEU A 516 -26.34 3.75 -31.39
CA LEU A 516 -25.99 2.46 -30.75
C LEU A 516 -24.63 2.49 -30.04
N PHE A 517 -24.41 3.48 -29.18
CA PHE A 517 -23.24 3.59 -28.31
C PHE A 517 -23.64 3.52 -26.83
N GLY A 518 -22.68 3.14 -25.98
CA GLY A 518 -22.84 3.19 -24.53
C GLY A 518 -21.48 3.35 -23.87
N CYS A 519 -21.35 4.35 -23.01
CA CYS A 519 -20.14 4.58 -22.22
C CYS A 519 -20.49 4.73 -20.74
N ALA A 520 -19.57 4.39 -19.86
CA ALA A 520 -19.67 4.71 -18.45
C ALA A 520 -18.30 5.09 -17.90
N TRP A 521 -18.26 6.17 -17.14
CA TRP A 521 -17.03 6.66 -16.53
C TRP A 521 -17.10 6.51 -15.03
N LEU A 522 -15.96 6.25 -14.39
CA LEU A 522 -15.84 6.53 -12.96
C LEU A 522 -16.24 7.99 -12.73
N ALA A 523 -17.10 8.20 -11.75
CA ALA A 523 -17.59 9.53 -11.38
C ALA A 523 -16.42 10.46 -11.02
N ASP A 524 -15.39 9.90 -10.38
CA ASP A 524 -14.23 10.64 -9.91
C ASP A 524 -13.08 10.58 -10.91
N SER A 525 -12.31 11.67 -10.99
CA SER A 525 -11.02 11.70 -11.68
C SER A 525 -9.90 11.80 -10.65
N ARG A 526 -8.73 11.20 -10.93
CA ARG A 526 -7.59 11.19 -10.01
C ARG A 526 -6.32 11.60 -10.75
N SER A 527 -5.35 12.15 -10.03
CA SER A 527 -4.03 12.41 -10.62
C SER A 527 -3.39 11.09 -11.03
N LEU A 528 -2.72 11.06 -12.18
CA LEU A 528 -1.97 9.88 -12.62
C LEU A 528 -0.80 9.57 -11.70
N GLY A 529 -0.18 10.58 -11.07
CA GLY A 529 0.88 10.39 -10.07
C GLY A 529 2.00 9.46 -10.54
N LYS A 530 2.27 8.40 -9.76
CA LYS A 530 3.22 7.33 -10.08
C LYS A 530 2.59 6.17 -10.86
N GLY A 531 1.37 6.34 -11.34
CA GLY A 531 0.60 5.33 -12.04
C GLY A 531 -0.52 4.74 -11.21
N PHE A 532 -1.15 3.70 -11.74
CA PHE A 532 -2.21 2.97 -11.07
C PHE A 532 -2.26 1.52 -11.51
N ARG A 533 -2.99 0.73 -10.73
CA ARG A 533 -3.23 -0.70 -10.97
C ARG A 533 -4.71 -0.96 -10.86
N THR A 534 -5.33 -1.37 -11.97
CA THR A 534 -6.76 -1.62 -12.08
C THR A 534 -7.01 -3.09 -12.28
N TYR A 535 -8.02 -3.61 -11.60
CA TYR A 535 -8.54 -4.95 -11.81
C TYR A 535 -10.04 -4.89 -12.11
N PHE A 536 -10.51 -5.76 -12.99
CA PHE A 536 -11.93 -6.05 -13.18
C PHE A 536 -12.11 -7.46 -13.74
N SER A 537 -13.34 -7.97 -13.67
CA SER A 537 -13.73 -9.19 -14.36
C SER A 537 -14.84 -8.88 -15.35
N PHE A 538 -14.86 -9.56 -16.49
CA PHE A 538 -15.94 -9.38 -17.45
C PHE A 538 -16.38 -10.70 -18.08
N GLN A 539 -17.63 -10.73 -18.52
CA GLN A 539 -18.18 -11.85 -19.28
C GLN A 539 -19.11 -11.31 -20.37
N PHE A 540 -18.87 -11.71 -21.62
CA PHE A 540 -19.86 -11.56 -22.68
C PHE A 540 -20.97 -12.60 -22.48
N LYS A 541 -22.21 -12.12 -22.39
CA LYS A 541 -23.40 -12.93 -22.17
C LYS A 541 -23.99 -13.38 -23.49
N LYS A 542 -24.53 -14.59 -23.54
CA LYS A 542 -25.35 -15.02 -24.67
C LYS A 542 -26.68 -14.27 -24.63
N VAL A 543 -26.91 -13.43 -25.63
CA VAL A 543 -28.16 -12.71 -25.86
C VAL A 543 -28.53 -12.87 -27.34
N GLY A 544 -29.81 -13.00 -27.65
CA GLY A 544 -30.24 -13.43 -28.98
C GLY A 544 -29.59 -14.77 -29.38
N SER A 545 -28.81 -14.76 -30.46
CA SER A 545 -28.21 -15.97 -31.06
C SER A 545 -26.72 -16.17 -30.76
N SER A 546 -26.04 -15.23 -30.09
CA SER A 546 -24.59 -15.31 -29.84
C SER A 546 -24.13 -14.46 -28.65
N VAL A 547 -22.82 -14.37 -28.41
CA VAL A 547 -22.22 -13.48 -27.40
C VAL A 547 -21.89 -12.08 -27.94
N GLY A 548 -22.29 -11.77 -29.17
CA GLY A 548 -22.01 -10.53 -29.89
C GLY A 548 -20.89 -10.63 -30.93
N SER A 549 -20.66 -9.50 -31.62
CA SER A 549 -19.58 -9.32 -32.60
C SER A 549 -18.86 -7.97 -32.46
N ASN A 550 -19.13 -7.19 -31.42
CA ASN A 550 -18.55 -5.85 -31.30
C ASN A 550 -17.37 -5.82 -30.34
N GLY A 551 -17.61 -6.07 -29.05
CA GLY A 551 -16.61 -5.85 -28.02
C GLY A 551 -16.82 -4.57 -27.22
N PHE A 552 -15.78 -4.18 -26.46
CA PHE A 552 -15.77 -2.99 -25.61
C PHE A 552 -14.33 -2.54 -25.37
N VAL A 553 -14.15 -1.33 -24.83
CA VAL A 553 -12.84 -0.76 -24.47
C VAL A 553 -12.85 -0.32 -23.01
N PHE A 554 -11.81 -0.69 -22.25
CA PHE A 554 -11.47 -0.01 -21.00
C PHE A 554 -10.64 1.23 -21.33
N ALA A 555 -11.16 2.42 -21.01
CA ALA A 555 -10.60 3.69 -21.43
C ALA A 555 -9.94 4.44 -20.27
N ILE A 556 -8.78 5.02 -20.54
CA ILE A 556 -8.01 5.92 -19.69
C ILE A 556 -7.93 7.24 -20.45
N ALA A 557 -8.70 8.24 -20.02
CA ALA A 557 -8.79 9.52 -20.74
C ALA A 557 -8.27 10.67 -19.88
N ASP A 558 -7.67 11.68 -20.52
CA ASP A 558 -7.33 12.94 -19.86
C ASP A 558 -8.60 13.62 -19.36
N ALA A 559 -8.73 13.75 -18.04
CA ALA A 559 -9.95 14.23 -17.40
C ALA A 559 -10.20 15.73 -17.63
N MET A 560 -9.21 16.49 -18.09
CA MET A 560 -9.39 17.91 -18.41
C MET A 560 -9.90 18.13 -19.84
N ASN A 561 -9.67 17.17 -20.74
CA ASN A 561 -10.23 17.19 -22.10
C ASN A 561 -11.56 16.41 -22.21
N ASN A 562 -11.88 15.57 -21.23
CA ASN A 562 -13.01 14.64 -21.27
C ASN A 562 -13.93 14.77 -20.05
N SER A 563 -15.22 14.99 -20.31
CA SER A 563 -16.25 15.04 -19.27
C SER A 563 -16.90 13.67 -19.04
N LEU A 564 -17.74 13.59 -18.00
CA LEU A 564 -18.59 12.43 -17.72
C LEU A 564 -19.61 12.12 -18.82
N ALA A 565 -19.84 13.04 -19.77
CA ALA A 565 -20.75 12.84 -20.90
C ALA A 565 -20.04 12.35 -22.16
N SER A 566 -18.72 12.15 -22.13
CA SER A 566 -17.96 11.82 -23.34
C SER A 566 -18.25 10.38 -23.78
N CYS A 567 -18.59 10.19 -25.04
CA CYS A 567 -18.75 8.87 -25.66
C CYS A 567 -18.55 8.98 -27.16
N GLY A 568 -17.80 8.03 -27.73
CA GLY A 568 -17.48 7.99 -29.16
C GLY A 568 -18.61 7.44 -30.03
N ALA A 569 -18.27 7.20 -31.29
CA ALA A 569 -19.15 6.63 -32.29
C ALA A 569 -19.58 5.19 -31.96
N ALA A 570 -20.74 4.81 -32.51
CA ALA A 570 -21.26 3.45 -32.47
C ALA A 570 -20.46 2.52 -33.40
N GLY A 571 -20.86 1.26 -33.46
CA GLY A 571 -20.28 0.32 -34.41
C GLY A 571 -18.97 -0.33 -33.97
N SER A 572 -17.91 -0.20 -34.77
CA SER A 572 -16.56 -0.72 -34.46
C SER A 572 -15.66 0.35 -33.88
N HIS A 573 -16.23 1.53 -33.64
CA HIS A 573 -15.61 2.56 -32.86
C HIS A 573 -15.72 2.28 -31.35
N LEU A 574 -16.52 1.28 -30.96
CA LEU A 574 -16.67 0.76 -29.60
C LEU A 574 -16.97 1.84 -28.54
N GLY A 575 -17.60 2.95 -28.95
CA GLY A 575 -17.80 4.14 -28.11
C GLY A 575 -16.49 4.80 -27.65
N TYR A 576 -15.33 4.37 -28.14
CA TYR A 576 -14.00 4.87 -27.79
C TYR A 576 -13.49 5.88 -28.83
N SER A 577 -13.66 5.57 -30.12
CA SER A 577 -13.25 6.40 -31.25
C SER A 577 -14.44 7.08 -31.92
N GLY A 578 -14.18 8.04 -32.81
CA GLY A 578 -15.20 8.70 -33.63
C GLY A 578 -16.14 9.65 -32.89
N GLU A 579 -16.90 10.41 -33.67
CA GLU A 579 -17.96 11.29 -33.21
C GLU A 579 -19.33 10.66 -33.50
N ASN A 580 -20.22 10.60 -32.50
CA ASN A 580 -21.58 10.06 -32.71
C ASN A 580 -22.62 11.14 -33.07
N GLY A 581 -22.28 12.43 -32.97
CA GLY A 581 -23.16 13.55 -33.25
C GLY A 581 -24.18 13.89 -32.15
N PHE A 582 -24.16 13.18 -31.02
CA PHE A 582 -25.09 13.35 -29.89
C PHE A 582 -24.40 13.70 -28.57
N THR A 583 -23.22 13.15 -28.32
CA THR A 583 -22.39 13.39 -27.15
C THR A 583 -20.99 13.84 -27.57
N PRO A 584 -20.23 14.53 -26.71
CA PRO A 584 -18.83 14.81 -27.02
C PRO A 584 -18.03 13.52 -27.24
N LYS A 585 -17.19 13.43 -28.29
CA LYS A 585 -16.24 12.31 -28.40
C LYS A 585 -15.28 12.22 -27.22
N VAL A 586 -14.63 11.06 -27.10
CA VAL A 586 -13.47 10.89 -26.23
C VAL A 586 -12.24 11.49 -26.91
N LYS A 587 -11.74 12.60 -26.39
CA LYS A 587 -10.59 13.36 -26.90
C LYS A 587 -9.27 12.84 -26.34
N PHE A 588 -8.20 12.96 -27.12
CA PHE A 588 -6.85 12.68 -26.69
C PHE A 588 -6.30 13.73 -25.70
N PRO A 589 -5.24 13.42 -24.91
CA PRO A 589 -4.58 12.12 -24.82
C PRO A 589 -5.46 11.06 -24.15
N LYS A 590 -5.44 9.85 -24.69
CA LYS A 590 -6.23 8.71 -24.22
C LYS A 590 -5.53 7.38 -24.52
N ILE A 591 -5.80 6.37 -23.70
CA ILE A 591 -5.34 4.99 -23.86
C ILE A 591 -6.55 4.09 -23.71
N GLY A 592 -6.73 3.13 -24.60
CA GLY A 592 -7.78 2.13 -24.57
C GLY A 592 -7.18 0.74 -24.46
N ILE A 593 -7.87 -0.16 -23.76
CA ILE A 593 -7.61 -1.59 -23.79
C ILE A 593 -8.87 -2.21 -24.38
N GLU A 594 -8.81 -2.57 -25.65
CA GLU A 594 -9.95 -3.12 -26.38
C GLU A 594 -10.02 -4.64 -26.24
N PHE A 595 -11.25 -5.14 -26.27
CA PHE A 595 -11.62 -6.54 -26.30
C PHE A 595 -12.58 -6.73 -27.45
N ASP A 596 -12.03 -6.89 -28.65
CA ASP A 596 -12.78 -6.92 -29.91
C ASP A 596 -13.24 -8.34 -30.24
N GLN A 597 -14.55 -8.48 -30.47
CA GLN A 597 -15.18 -9.76 -30.76
C GLN A 597 -15.21 -10.12 -32.24
N SER A 598 -14.97 -9.20 -33.17
CA SER A 598 -14.92 -9.57 -34.57
C SER A 598 -14.03 -8.70 -35.42
N LYS A 599 -13.40 -9.32 -36.42
CA LYS A 599 -12.66 -8.60 -37.45
C LYS A 599 -13.59 -7.77 -38.33
N ASN A 600 -13.32 -6.47 -38.42
CA ASN A 600 -13.78 -5.60 -39.48
C ASN A 600 -12.89 -5.70 -40.72
N ALA A 601 -13.22 -6.64 -41.61
CA ALA A 601 -12.61 -6.70 -42.93
C ALA A 601 -13.10 -5.53 -43.81
N LEU A 602 -12.17 -4.84 -44.49
CA LEU A 602 -12.31 -3.86 -45.60
C LEU A 602 -11.48 -2.58 -45.37
N PHE A 603 -10.15 -2.68 -45.41
CA PHE A 603 -9.28 -1.55 -45.80
C PHE A 603 -8.63 -1.84 -47.16
N PRO A 604 -9.36 -1.81 -48.31
CA PRO A 604 -8.73 -1.81 -49.61
C PRO A 604 -8.37 -0.38 -50.03
N THR A 605 -7.24 -0.28 -50.71
CA THR A 605 -6.59 0.91 -51.28
C THR A 605 -7.38 1.60 -52.40
N THR A 606 -8.71 1.56 -52.41
CA THR A 606 -9.55 2.17 -53.45
C THR A 606 -10.44 3.27 -52.87
N SER A 607 -10.31 4.45 -53.47
CA SER A 607 -10.80 5.78 -53.07
C SER A 607 -12.32 5.97 -52.88
N SER A 608 -13.11 4.91 -52.77
CA SER A 608 -14.58 5.01 -52.65
C SER A 608 -15.12 4.83 -51.23
N GLU A 609 -14.29 4.50 -50.24
CA GLU A 609 -14.72 4.37 -48.83
C GLU A 609 -14.50 5.65 -48.00
N GLN A 610 -14.32 6.81 -48.66
CA GLN A 610 -14.14 8.13 -48.05
C GLN A 610 -15.46 8.85 -47.69
N SER A 611 -16.63 8.27 -47.97
CA SER A 611 -17.92 8.98 -47.82
C SER A 611 -18.91 8.39 -46.82
N SER A 612 -18.57 7.32 -46.09
CA SER A 612 -19.47 6.74 -45.08
C SER A 612 -18.95 6.98 -43.67
N THR A 613 -19.86 7.40 -42.81
CA THR A 613 -19.80 7.46 -41.33
C THR A 613 -19.59 6.09 -40.67
N SER A 614 -18.81 5.20 -41.29
CA SER A 614 -18.66 3.79 -40.92
C SER A 614 -17.21 3.31 -41.05
N ALA A 615 -16.66 2.91 -39.91
CA ALA A 615 -15.60 1.92 -39.64
C ALA A 615 -14.19 2.43 -39.33
N GLY A 616 -13.77 2.17 -38.08
CA GLY A 616 -12.40 1.83 -37.66
C GLY A 616 -12.02 0.46 -38.23
N ARG A 617 -10.77 0.32 -38.66
CA ARG A 617 -10.30 -0.72 -39.58
C ARG A 617 -8.84 -1.09 -39.34
N ASN A 618 -8.42 -2.22 -39.93
CA ASN A 618 -7.12 -2.92 -39.78
C ASN A 618 -7.03 -3.94 -38.63
N ASP A 619 -8.14 -4.56 -38.27
CA ASP A 619 -8.14 -5.67 -37.32
C ASP A 619 -7.27 -6.85 -37.79
N PRO A 620 -6.50 -7.47 -36.88
CA PRO A 620 -5.67 -8.61 -37.20
C PRO A 620 -6.48 -9.78 -37.76
N CYS A 621 -5.87 -10.46 -38.73
CA CYS A 621 -6.39 -11.69 -39.29
C CYS A 621 -5.54 -12.86 -38.79
N TYR A 622 -6.01 -13.57 -37.77
CA TYR A 622 -5.27 -14.69 -37.20
C TYR A 622 -5.59 -15.99 -37.93
N THR A 623 -6.88 -16.31 -38.07
CA THR A 623 -7.33 -17.55 -38.71
C THR A 623 -7.89 -17.32 -40.10
N CYS A 624 -8.48 -16.14 -40.37
CA CYS A 624 -8.95 -15.74 -41.70
C CYS A 624 -9.91 -16.73 -42.37
N GLY A 625 -10.53 -17.62 -41.59
CA GLY A 625 -11.40 -18.68 -42.08
C GLY A 625 -12.81 -18.16 -42.32
N THR A 626 -13.54 -18.80 -43.22
CA THR A 626 -14.98 -18.55 -43.35
C THR A 626 -15.68 -18.92 -42.04
N GLY A 627 -16.36 -17.95 -41.41
CA GLY A 627 -17.09 -18.14 -40.15
C GLY A 627 -16.24 -17.99 -38.88
N THR A 628 -14.96 -17.60 -38.98
CA THR A 628 -14.14 -17.25 -37.82
C THR A 628 -14.32 -15.78 -37.45
N ALA A 629 -14.58 -15.51 -36.17
CA ALA A 629 -14.74 -14.13 -35.70
C ALA A 629 -13.41 -13.37 -35.60
N ASP A 630 -12.26 -14.06 -35.50
CA ASP A 630 -10.93 -13.44 -35.36
C ASP A 630 -10.85 -12.43 -34.17
N THR A 631 -11.31 -12.86 -33.00
CA THR A 631 -11.34 -12.07 -31.75
C THR A 631 -9.94 -11.70 -31.25
N HIS A 632 -9.78 -10.51 -30.68
CA HIS A 632 -8.48 -10.05 -30.18
C HIS A 632 -8.60 -9.07 -29.02
N ALA A 633 -7.47 -8.82 -28.36
CA ALA A 633 -7.33 -7.73 -27.41
C ALA A 633 -6.12 -6.88 -27.77
N ALA A 634 -6.22 -5.58 -27.54
CA ALA A 634 -5.14 -4.66 -27.87
C ALA A 634 -5.09 -3.45 -26.95
N ILE A 635 -3.90 -2.88 -26.82
CA ILE A 635 -3.74 -1.50 -26.35
C ILE A 635 -3.98 -0.60 -27.56
N VAL A 636 -4.78 0.45 -27.40
CA VAL A 636 -5.09 1.42 -28.46
C VAL A 636 -4.96 2.85 -27.94
N TYR A 637 -4.73 3.77 -28.87
CA TYR A 637 -4.51 5.20 -28.70
C TYR A 637 -5.39 5.97 -29.71
N TRP A 638 -5.16 7.27 -29.84
CA TRP A 638 -5.85 8.12 -30.82
C TRP A 638 -5.24 8.12 -32.21
N GLY A 639 -4.00 7.64 -32.34
CA GLY A 639 -3.31 7.62 -33.62
C GLY A 639 -3.21 9.02 -34.26
N HIS A 640 -3.79 9.21 -35.45
CA HIS A 640 -3.69 10.47 -36.19
C HIS A 640 -4.43 11.64 -35.50
N GLU A 641 -3.74 12.76 -35.27
CA GLU A 641 -4.35 14.00 -34.74
C GLU A 641 -4.90 14.92 -35.85
N SER A 642 -4.47 14.70 -37.09
CA SER A 642 -4.85 15.45 -38.27
C SER A 642 -4.95 14.51 -39.47
N ALA A 643 -5.67 14.92 -40.51
CA ALA A 643 -5.72 14.15 -41.76
C ALA A 643 -4.32 13.98 -42.37
N ASP A 644 -4.00 12.77 -42.82
CA ASP A 644 -2.82 12.40 -43.59
C ASP A 644 -3.27 11.72 -44.89
N SER A 645 -3.65 12.54 -45.87
CA SER A 645 -4.13 12.05 -47.16
C SER A 645 -3.03 11.55 -48.11
N ILE A 646 -1.77 11.54 -47.68
CA ILE A 646 -0.62 11.25 -48.54
C ILE A 646 0.05 9.92 -48.13
N THR A 647 0.37 9.74 -46.85
CA THR A 647 1.16 8.57 -46.41
C THR A 647 0.25 7.45 -45.98
N ASP A 648 -0.66 7.71 -45.04
CA ASP A 648 -1.57 6.71 -44.48
C ASP A 648 -2.99 6.78 -45.04
N LEU A 649 -3.28 7.78 -45.89
CA LEU A 649 -4.59 8.04 -46.54
C LEU A 649 -5.75 8.30 -45.55
N VAL A 650 -5.43 8.80 -44.35
CA VAL A 650 -6.40 9.13 -43.29
C VAL A 650 -7.03 10.49 -43.56
N ILE A 651 -8.36 10.54 -43.71
CA ILE A 651 -9.11 11.78 -44.00
C ILE A 651 -9.97 12.23 -42.82
N LEU A 652 -10.40 11.28 -41.99
CA LEU A 652 -11.19 11.51 -40.78
C LEU A 652 -10.42 10.99 -39.57
N PRO A 653 -9.42 11.74 -39.06
CA PRO A 653 -8.55 11.29 -37.96
C PRO A 653 -9.34 10.89 -36.71
N ASP A 654 -10.44 11.59 -36.42
CA ASP A 654 -11.32 11.26 -35.28
C ASP A 654 -11.91 9.85 -35.34
N PHE A 655 -12.10 9.30 -36.54
CA PHE A 655 -12.64 7.95 -36.75
C PHE A 655 -11.55 6.89 -36.87
N ASP A 656 -10.28 7.30 -36.79
CA ASP A 656 -9.08 6.48 -36.92
C ASP A 656 -8.44 6.14 -35.55
N ASP A 657 -8.93 6.71 -34.45
CA ASP A 657 -8.55 6.20 -33.12
C ASP A 657 -8.95 4.72 -33.06
N ASN A 658 -8.12 3.83 -32.50
CA ASN A 658 -8.25 2.37 -32.52
C ASN A 658 -7.95 1.61 -33.83
N VAL A 659 -7.36 2.27 -34.83
CA VAL A 659 -6.86 1.61 -36.05
C VAL A 659 -5.43 1.10 -35.87
N HIS A 660 -5.25 -0.23 -35.88
CA HIS A 660 -3.97 -0.90 -35.59
C HIS A 660 -2.87 -0.60 -36.60
N GLY A 661 -1.65 -0.39 -36.12
CA GLY A 661 -0.46 -0.12 -36.93
C GLY A 661 -0.33 1.32 -37.46
N PHE A 662 -1.26 2.20 -37.09
CA PHE A 662 -1.28 3.60 -37.53
C PHE A 662 -1.13 4.58 -36.34
N PRO A 663 -0.49 5.75 -36.55
CA PRO A 663 0.18 6.19 -37.77
C PRO A 663 1.42 5.35 -38.08
N THR A 664 1.75 5.19 -39.35
CA THR A 664 2.97 4.48 -39.75
C THR A 664 4.20 5.31 -39.40
N THR A 665 5.37 4.67 -39.27
CA THR A 665 6.64 5.38 -39.02
C THR A 665 6.92 6.46 -40.07
N ALA A 666 6.47 6.26 -41.32
CA ALA A 666 6.63 7.25 -42.39
C ALA A 666 5.76 8.49 -42.17
N ALA A 667 4.52 8.32 -41.69
CA ALA A 667 3.61 9.42 -41.40
C ALA A 667 4.08 10.29 -40.22
N LEU A 668 4.93 9.74 -39.35
CA LEU A 668 5.48 10.47 -38.19
C LEU A 668 6.74 11.29 -38.51
N VAL A 669 7.33 11.15 -39.69
CA VAL A 669 8.58 11.83 -40.05
C VAL A 669 8.38 13.35 -40.04
N GLY A 670 9.22 14.05 -39.25
CA GLY A 670 9.19 15.51 -39.15
C GLY A 670 8.14 16.07 -38.19
N ASN A 671 7.30 15.23 -37.58
CA ASN A 671 6.44 15.65 -36.50
C ASN A 671 7.27 15.84 -35.22
N LEU A 672 7.26 17.05 -34.66
CA LEU A 672 7.98 17.38 -33.42
C LEU A 672 7.34 16.76 -32.17
N ARG A 673 6.04 16.45 -32.23
CA ARG A 673 5.25 15.82 -31.17
C ARG A 673 4.44 14.68 -31.79
N PRO A 674 5.10 13.59 -32.23
CA PRO A 674 4.39 12.48 -32.86
C PRO A 674 3.38 11.89 -31.87
N PRO A 675 2.13 11.61 -32.32
CA PRO A 675 1.19 10.87 -31.50
C PRO A 675 1.64 9.40 -31.37
N PRO A 676 1.14 8.67 -30.36
CA PRO A 676 1.39 7.24 -30.24
C PRO A 676 0.79 6.45 -31.42
N THR A 677 1.56 5.50 -31.94
CA THR A 677 1.09 4.52 -32.93
C THR A 677 0.33 3.40 -32.22
N ASN A 678 -0.84 3.03 -32.75
CA ASN A 678 -1.54 1.83 -32.31
C ASN A 678 -0.71 0.57 -32.63
N PRO A 679 -0.55 -0.35 -31.67
CA PRO A 679 0.07 -1.67 -31.87
C PRO A 679 -0.28 -2.36 -33.20
N ALA A 680 0.74 -2.81 -33.93
CA ALA A 680 0.58 -3.66 -35.11
C ALA A 680 0.53 -5.16 -34.74
N VAL A 681 0.12 -6.03 -35.68
CA VAL A 681 -0.05 -7.50 -35.49
C VAL A 681 1.16 -8.22 -34.88
N SER A 682 2.38 -7.75 -35.12
CA SER A 682 3.60 -8.35 -34.60
C SER A 682 4.06 -7.75 -33.27
N SER A 683 3.36 -6.75 -32.72
CA SER A 683 3.77 -6.04 -31.51
C SER A 683 3.21 -6.71 -30.25
N PRO A 684 3.87 -6.54 -29.09
CA PRO A 684 3.38 -7.07 -27.82
C PRO A 684 2.09 -6.39 -27.34
N GLY A 685 1.66 -5.28 -27.97
CA GLY A 685 0.46 -4.54 -27.60
C GLY A 685 -0.84 -5.07 -28.21
N LEU A 686 -0.77 -6.06 -29.11
CA LEU A 686 -1.92 -6.65 -29.79
C LEU A 686 -1.80 -8.18 -29.83
N LYS A 687 -2.86 -8.91 -29.42
CA LYS A 687 -2.81 -10.37 -29.35
C LYS A 687 -4.17 -11.02 -29.60
N PHE A 688 -4.14 -12.21 -30.22
CA PHE A 688 -5.29 -13.08 -30.27
C PHE A 688 -5.70 -13.50 -28.86
N VAL A 689 -6.96 -13.28 -28.52
CA VAL A 689 -7.59 -13.76 -27.30
C VAL A 689 -8.93 -14.33 -27.71
N ASN A 690 -9.21 -15.60 -27.39
CA ASN A 690 -10.50 -16.22 -27.71
C ASN A 690 -11.58 -15.71 -26.75
N LEU A 691 -12.13 -14.53 -27.03
CA LEU A 691 -13.13 -13.85 -26.20
C LEU A 691 -14.52 -14.51 -26.23
N ARG A 692 -14.75 -15.45 -27.16
CA ARG A 692 -16.01 -16.18 -27.29
C ARG A 692 -16.08 -17.44 -26.44
N GLY A 693 -14.94 -17.97 -26.01
CA GLY A 693 -14.83 -19.00 -24.97
C GLY A 693 -15.05 -20.45 -25.42
N TYR A 694 -16.03 -20.72 -26.30
CA TYR A 694 -16.41 -22.06 -26.77
C TYR A 694 -16.78 -22.09 -28.26
N PRO A 695 -16.57 -23.21 -28.97
CA PRO A 695 -16.89 -23.34 -30.39
C PRO A 695 -18.39 -23.35 -30.71
N ASN A 696 -19.27 -23.58 -29.73
CA ASN A 696 -20.72 -23.48 -29.86
C ASN A 696 -21.24 -22.21 -29.17
N SER A 697 -22.02 -21.40 -29.89
CA SER A 697 -22.57 -20.10 -29.43
C SER A 697 -23.71 -20.22 -28.42
N ASP A 698 -23.80 -21.37 -27.72
CA ASP A 698 -24.95 -21.70 -26.89
C ASP A 698 -24.85 -21.27 -25.44
N PHE A 699 -23.70 -20.75 -25.03
CA PHE A 699 -23.40 -20.35 -23.67
C PHE A 699 -22.79 -18.94 -23.63
N ASP A 700 -22.76 -18.37 -22.43
CA ASP A 700 -21.92 -17.21 -22.17
C ASP A 700 -20.46 -17.52 -22.49
N SER A 701 -19.68 -16.48 -22.80
CA SER A 701 -18.23 -16.60 -22.87
C SER A 701 -17.63 -17.01 -21.52
N ARG A 702 -16.32 -17.32 -21.51
CA ARG A 702 -15.57 -17.50 -20.27
C ARG A 702 -15.63 -16.22 -19.44
N LEU A 703 -15.55 -16.36 -18.11
CA LEU A 703 -15.31 -15.23 -17.23
C LEU A 703 -13.82 -14.86 -17.35
N PHE A 704 -13.55 -13.62 -17.77
CA PHE A 704 -12.19 -13.11 -17.90
C PHE A 704 -11.84 -12.26 -16.68
N TYR A 705 -10.60 -12.38 -16.23
CA TYR A 705 -9.99 -11.61 -15.15
C TYR A 705 -8.91 -10.72 -15.76
N VAL A 706 -9.06 -9.40 -15.62
CA VAL A 706 -8.19 -8.43 -16.25
C VAL A 706 -7.46 -7.62 -15.20
N ARG A 707 -6.16 -7.47 -15.40
CA ARG A 707 -5.31 -6.54 -14.66
C ARG A 707 -4.64 -5.59 -15.64
N VAL A 708 -4.76 -4.29 -15.40
CA VAL A 708 -4.08 -3.22 -16.13
C VAL A 708 -3.15 -2.50 -15.17
N GLU A 709 -1.87 -2.42 -15.52
CA GLU A 709 -0.88 -1.62 -14.79
C GLU A 709 -0.35 -0.51 -15.70
N VAL A 710 -0.41 0.72 -15.20
CA VAL A 710 0.07 1.92 -15.92
C VAL A 710 1.19 2.53 -15.11
N THR A 711 2.39 2.62 -15.70
CA THR A 711 3.59 3.19 -15.06
C THR A 711 4.11 4.37 -15.89
N PRO A 712 3.88 5.62 -15.45
CA PRO A 712 4.39 6.81 -16.12
C PRO A 712 5.85 7.10 -15.73
N SER A 713 6.65 7.53 -16.71
CA SER A 713 7.99 8.07 -16.54
C SER A 713 8.08 9.43 -17.24
N ARG A 714 8.20 10.49 -16.45
CA ARG A 714 8.15 11.87 -16.96
C ARG A 714 9.52 12.33 -17.44
N ASN A 715 9.57 12.90 -18.63
CA ASN A 715 10.71 13.61 -19.19
C ASN A 715 10.37 15.09 -19.36
N VAL A 716 11.05 15.96 -18.60
CA VAL A 716 10.81 17.41 -18.60
C VAL A 716 11.88 18.11 -19.41
N ASN A 717 11.48 18.83 -20.45
CA ASN A 717 12.35 19.72 -21.18
C ASN A 717 12.17 21.16 -20.66
N THR A 718 13.16 21.64 -19.91
CA THR A 718 13.12 22.96 -19.26
C THR A 718 13.32 24.13 -20.22
N SER A 719 13.83 23.88 -21.42
CA SER A 719 14.10 24.92 -22.44
C SER A 719 13.04 24.99 -23.53
N ALA A 720 12.28 23.91 -23.72
CA ALA A 720 11.21 23.78 -24.70
C ALA A 720 10.08 22.93 -24.11
N ALA A 721 9.18 23.56 -23.35
CA ALA A 721 8.12 22.86 -22.63
C ALA A 721 7.22 22.01 -23.54
N GLU A 722 7.03 22.42 -24.79
CA GLU A 722 6.29 21.71 -25.83
C GLU A 722 6.88 20.33 -26.17
N LEU A 723 8.16 20.09 -25.85
CA LEU A 723 8.85 18.81 -26.05
C LEU A 723 8.89 17.95 -24.78
N SER A 724 8.35 18.44 -23.66
CA SER A 724 8.15 17.63 -22.46
C SER A 724 7.15 16.52 -22.76
N ASN A 725 7.40 15.32 -22.24
CA ASN A 725 6.58 14.15 -22.51
C ASN A 725 6.61 13.17 -21.35
N THR A 726 5.67 12.22 -21.37
CA THR A 726 5.58 11.11 -20.43
C THR A 726 5.64 9.81 -21.21
N SER A 727 6.63 8.96 -20.92
CA SER A 727 6.62 7.57 -21.35
C SER A 727 5.65 6.81 -20.46
N VAL A 728 4.62 6.20 -21.03
CA VAL A 728 3.58 5.46 -20.30
C VAL A 728 3.69 3.99 -20.66
N LYS A 729 4.26 3.19 -19.75
CA LYS A 729 4.26 1.74 -19.86
C LYS A 729 2.89 1.22 -19.45
N THR A 730 2.22 0.50 -20.34
CA THR A 730 0.95 -0.18 -20.08
C THR A 730 1.16 -1.68 -20.20
N GLU A 731 0.80 -2.42 -19.16
CA GLU A 731 0.85 -3.87 -19.12
C GLU A 731 -0.52 -4.42 -18.77
N VAL A 732 -1.00 -5.40 -19.54
CA VAL A 732 -2.33 -5.99 -19.39
C VAL A 732 -2.21 -7.50 -19.28
N TRP A 733 -2.79 -8.07 -18.24
CA TRP A 733 -2.97 -9.52 -18.10
C TRP A 733 -4.44 -9.86 -18.29
N ILE A 734 -4.70 -10.89 -19.11
CA ILE A 734 -6.05 -11.37 -19.43
C ILE A 734 -6.06 -12.87 -19.17
N GLU A 735 -6.70 -13.29 -18.08
CA GLU A 735 -6.84 -14.70 -17.70
C GLU A 735 -8.29 -15.17 -17.87
N GLY A 736 -8.50 -16.28 -18.56
CA GLY A 736 -9.82 -16.87 -18.82
C GLY A 736 -9.93 -18.34 -18.43
N ASP A 737 -8.85 -18.96 -17.91
CA ASP A 737 -8.87 -20.29 -17.31
C ASP A 737 -9.21 -20.17 -15.81
N PRO A 738 -10.36 -20.68 -15.36
CA PRO A 738 -10.72 -20.65 -13.94
C PRO A 738 -9.79 -21.47 -13.04
N ASN A 739 -8.96 -22.36 -13.60
CA ASN A 739 -8.00 -23.17 -12.84
C ASN A 739 -6.70 -22.43 -12.50
N SER A 740 -6.45 -21.26 -13.09
CA SER A 740 -5.29 -20.40 -12.80
C SER A 740 -5.46 -19.63 -11.48
N VAL A 741 -5.78 -20.33 -10.39
CA VAL A 741 -6.20 -19.73 -9.10
C VAL A 741 -5.15 -18.74 -8.56
N ASN A 742 -3.87 -19.09 -8.64
CA ASN A 742 -2.78 -18.24 -8.14
C ASN A 742 -2.60 -16.98 -8.99
N GLN A 743 -2.67 -17.11 -10.32
CA GLN A 743 -2.59 -15.98 -11.24
C GLN A 743 -3.80 -15.05 -11.03
N ILE A 744 -5.01 -15.61 -10.93
CA ILE A 744 -6.23 -14.83 -10.67
C ILE A 744 -6.13 -14.08 -9.33
N ALA A 745 -5.59 -14.72 -8.28
CA ALA A 745 -5.34 -14.07 -7.00
C ALA A 745 -4.32 -12.92 -7.12
N ALA A 746 -3.24 -13.11 -7.89
CA ALA A 746 -2.27 -12.05 -8.18
C ALA A 746 -2.91 -10.88 -8.95
N LEU A 747 -3.74 -11.17 -9.97
CA LEU A 747 -4.44 -10.14 -10.75
C LEU A 747 -5.38 -9.29 -9.87
N ARG A 748 -6.07 -9.92 -8.92
CA ARG A 748 -6.97 -9.24 -7.96
C ARG A 748 -6.25 -8.32 -6.99
N ASN A 749 -4.97 -8.56 -6.70
CA ASN A 749 -4.23 -7.77 -5.73
C ASN A 749 -3.62 -6.53 -6.39
N THR A 750 -4.30 -5.38 -6.28
CA THR A 750 -3.87 -4.10 -6.87
C THR A 750 -2.81 -3.36 -6.07
N THR A 751 -2.43 -3.83 -4.88
CA THR A 751 -1.52 -3.08 -4.01
C THR A 751 -0.03 -3.34 -4.29
N ARG A 752 0.29 -4.40 -5.04
CA ARG A 752 1.64 -4.72 -5.55
C ARG A 752 1.58 -5.00 -7.06
N PRO A 753 2.69 -4.88 -7.80
CA PRO A 753 2.69 -5.23 -9.22
C PRO A 753 2.55 -6.75 -9.39
N VAL A 754 2.00 -7.21 -10.52
CA VAL A 754 1.86 -8.66 -10.79
C VAL A 754 3.20 -9.40 -10.66
N SER A 755 4.29 -8.76 -11.09
CA SER A 755 5.65 -9.31 -11.01
C SER A 755 6.15 -9.57 -9.58
N ALA A 756 5.51 -8.99 -8.55
CA ALA A 756 5.83 -9.28 -7.16
C ALA A 756 5.22 -10.61 -6.66
N PHE A 757 4.21 -11.12 -7.34
CA PHE A 757 3.54 -12.38 -6.99
C PHE A 757 4.03 -13.55 -7.84
N ASP A 758 4.29 -13.29 -9.12
CA ASP A 758 4.79 -14.29 -10.06
C ASP A 758 5.70 -13.60 -11.08
N THR A 759 7.01 -13.78 -10.92
CA THR A 759 8.02 -13.20 -11.83
C THR A 759 8.01 -13.85 -13.22
N GLY A 760 7.43 -15.05 -13.35
CA GLY A 760 7.29 -15.77 -14.62
C GLY A 760 5.99 -15.45 -15.36
N TYR A 761 5.03 -14.78 -14.72
CA TYR A 761 3.75 -14.46 -15.32
C TYR A 761 3.80 -13.19 -16.17
N ALA A 762 4.26 -13.34 -17.41
CA ALA A 762 4.34 -12.26 -18.39
C ALA A 762 2.96 -11.67 -18.71
N SER A 763 2.91 -10.36 -18.99
CA SER A 763 1.68 -9.71 -19.42
C SER A 763 1.19 -10.25 -20.76
N THR A 764 -0.13 -10.29 -20.94
CA THR A 764 -0.77 -10.66 -22.20
C THR A 764 -0.52 -9.62 -23.27
N LEU A 765 -0.62 -8.34 -22.89
CA LEU A 765 -0.30 -7.18 -23.72
C LEU A 765 0.74 -6.31 -23.01
N SER A 766 1.63 -5.68 -23.76
CA SER A 766 2.52 -4.64 -23.25
C SER A 766 2.82 -3.62 -24.34
N ASP A 767 2.79 -2.34 -23.97
CA ASP A 767 3.31 -1.28 -24.82
C ASP A 767 3.89 -0.13 -23.98
N ASN A 768 4.74 0.69 -24.59
CA ASN A 768 5.33 1.87 -23.96
C ASN A 768 5.24 3.08 -24.89
N ALA A 769 4.15 3.83 -24.75
CA ALA A 769 3.89 5.01 -25.57
C ALA A 769 4.54 6.27 -24.99
N VAL A 770 5.07 7.13 -25.86
CA VAL A 770 5.51 8.48 -25.49
C VAL A 770 4.36 9.44 -25.77
N ILE A 771 3.90 10.14 -24.72
CA ILE A 771 2.80 11.10 -24.82
C ILE A 771 3.33 12.49 -24.47
N PHE A 772 3.31 13.41 -25.44
CA PHE A 772 3.74 14.80 -25.26
C PHE A 772 2.77 15.60 -24.41
N ASP A 773 3.31 16.60 -23.71
CA ASP A 773 2.53 17.55 -22.95
C ASP A 773 1.52 18.30 -23.83
N VAL A 774 0.35 18.59 -23.26
CA VAL A 774 -0.78 19.15 -23.99
C VAL A 774 -0.71 20.68 -23.93
N PRO A 775 -0.88 21.40 -25.05
CA PRO A 775 -1.00 22.86 -25.03
C PRO A 775 -2.30 23.26 -24.33
N VAL A 776 -2.24 24.28 -23.48
CA VAL A 776 -3.42 24.85 -22.83
C VAL A 776 -4.06 25.85 -23.78
N ASN A 777 -5.23 25.51 -24.33
CA ASN A 777 -5.94 26.34 -25.30
C ASN A 777 -6.20 27.75 -24.77
N GLY A 778 -5.87 28.76 -25.57
CA GLY A 778 -6.04 30.17 -25.23
C GLY A 778 -5.04 30.69 -24.19
N SER A 779 -4.03 29.90 -23.81
CA SER A 779 -2.93 30.37 -22.96
C SER A 779 -1.87 31.10 -23.77
N SER A 780 -1.20 32.05 -23.13
CA SER A 780 0.02 32.68 -23.61
C SER A 780 0.96 32.91 -22.44
N CYS A 781 2.26 32.82 -22.65
CA CYS A 781 3.24 33.03 -21.60
C CYS A 781 4.43 33.85 -22.08
N ASN A 782 4.97 34.67 -21.17
CA ASN A 782 6.17 35.45 -21.37
C ASN A 782 6.81 35.77 -20.00
N PRO A 783 8.00 36.39 -19.93
CA PRO A 783 8.64 36.70 -18.65
C PRO A 783 7.81 37.57 -17.69
N GLY A 784 6.87 38.38 -18.20
CA GLY A 784 5.96 39.21 -17.40
C GLY A 784 4.61 38.56 -17.05
N ALA A 785 4.31 37.40 -17.66
CA ALA A 785 3.08 36.63 -17.45
C ALA A 785 3.44 35.12 -17.52
N PRO A 786 4.01 34.56 -16.44
CA PRO A 786 4.40 33.15 -16.41
C PRO A 786 3.19 32.23 -16.37
N CYS A 787 3.37 30.99 -16.82
CA CYS A 787 2.37 29.95 -16.69
C CYS A 787 2.06 29.64 -15.21
N PRO A 788 0.86 29.10 -14.90
CA PRO A 788 0.55 28.52 -13.59
C PRO A 788 1.60 27.50 -13.15
N ALA A 789 1.77 27.31 -11.83
CA ALA A 789 2.85 26.50 -11.26
C ALA A 789 2.93 25.03 -11.73
N THR A 790 1.84 24.47 -12.26
CA THR A 790 1.78 23.09 -12.77
C THR A 790 2.02 23.01 -14.29
N GLN A 791 2.36 24.12 -14.92
CA GLN A 791 2.52 24.28 -16.36
C GLN A 791 3.88 24.92 -16.66
N ALA A 792 4.37 24.73 -17.88
CA ALA A 792 5.63 25.30 -18.34
C ALA A 792 5.43 26.06 -19.65
N CYS A 793 6.16 27.15 -19.84
CA CYS A 793 6.07 27.98 -21.04
C CYS A 793 6.91 27.36 -22.17
N GLY A 794 6.29 27.11 -23.32
CA GLY A 794 6.96 26.62 -24.52
C GLY A 794 7.71 27.72 -25.27
N THR A 795 8.56 27.33 -26.22
CA THR A 795 9.26 28.30 -27.09
C THR A 795 8.30 29.03 -28.05
N ASP A 796 7.11 28.47 -28.23
CA ASP A 796 5.98 29.04 -28.97
C ASP A 796 5.14 30.05 -28.16
N ASN A 797 5.56 30.37 -26.92
CA ASN A 797 4.84 31.22 -25.97
C ASN A 797 3.47 30.66 -25.53
N ILE A 798 3.27 29.34 -25.57
CA ILE A 798 2.06 28.66 -25.08
C ILE A 798 2.38 27.95 -23.75
N CYS A 799 1.41 27.90 -22.83
CA CYS A 799 1.56 27.08 -21.64
C CYS A 799 1.25 25.61 -21.92
N TYR A 800 2.13 24.74 -21.45
CA TYR A 800 2.03 23.30 -21.57
C TYR A 800 1.76 22.67 -20.22
N ARG A 801 0.86 21.69 -20.21
CA ARG A 801 0.55 20.88 -19.05
C ARG A 801 0.91 19.42 -19.30
N PRO A 802 1.23 18.63 -18.25
CA PRO A 802 1.41 17.20 -18.40
C PRO A 802 0.18 16.57 -19.06
N ALA A 803 0.41 15.74 -20.08
CA ALA A 803 -0.63 14.88 -20.60
C ALA A 803 -1.06 13.85 -19.55
N LEU A 804 -2.35 13.52 -19.50
CA LEU A 804 -2.91 12.59 -18.52
C LEU A 804 -2.57 12.99 -17.07
N GLN A 805 -2.36 14.29 -16.79
CA GLN A 805 -2.05 14.79 -15.44
C GLN A 805 -3.11 14.32 -14.42
N THR A 806 -4.36 14.41 -14.84
CA THR A 806 -5.53 13.88 -14.17
C THR A 806 -6.23 12.97 -15.16
N VAL A 807 -6.53 11.75 -14.74
CA VAL A 807 -7.15 10.74 -15.59
C VAL A 807 -8.54 10.38 -15.10
N ARG A 808 -9.37 9.98 -16.05
CA ARG A 808 -10.68 9.39 -15.82
C ARG A 808 -10.67 8.00 -16.44
N LEU A 809 -11.07 7.01 -15.65
CA LEU A 809 -11.19 5.63 -16.08
C LEU A 809 -12.64 5.34 -16.44
N GLY A 810 -12.87 4.53 -17.45
CA GLY A 810 -14.22 4.19 -17.88
C GLY A 810 -14.24 2.99 -18.81
N PHE A 811 -15.43 2.66 -19.26
CA PHE A 811 -15.66 1.65 -20.27
C PHE A 811 -16.54 2.22 -21.36
N SER A 812 -16.28 1.81 -22.59
CA SER A 812 -17.11 2.15 -23.74
C SER A 812 -17.43 0.90 -24.54
N GLY A 813 -18.59 0.88 -25.18
CA GLY A 813 -19.00 -0.16 -26.11
C GLY A 813 -20.03 0.36 -27.08
N SER A 814 -20.38 -0.50 -28.04
CA SER A 814 -21.42 -0.21 -29.03
C SER A 814 -22.02 -1.49 -29.60
N GLN A 815 -23.14 -1.33 -30.31
CA GLN A 815 -23.77 -2.41 -31.08
C GLN A 815 -23.91 -2.02 -32.55
N ARG A 816 -24.14 -3.02 -33.41
CA ARG A 816 -24.49 -2.84 -34.83
C ARG A 816 -25.76 -3.61 -35.16
N THR A 817 -25.62 -4.70 -35.90
CA THR A 817 -26.67 -5.62 -36.34
C THR A 817 -26.88 -6.77 -35.35
N SER A 818 -25.82 -7.21 -34.66
CA SER A 818 -25.90 -8.28 -33.66
C SER A 818 -26.11 -7.74 -32.24
N ASP A 819 -26.95 -8.44 -31.46
CA ASP A 819 -27.08 -8.22 -30.03
C ASP A 819 -25.77 -8.52 -29.29
N GLN A 820 -25.50 -7.77 -28.23
CA GLN A 820 -24.38 -8.01 -27.33
C GLN A 820 -24.79 -7.67 -25.90
N GLN A 821 -24.21 -8.35 -24.93
CA GLN A 821 -24.23 -7.88 -23.55
C GLN A 821 -22.93 -8.26 -22.86
N VAL A 822 -22.31 -7.33 -22.15
CA VAL A 822 -21.09 -7.52 -21.38
C VAL A 822 -21.37 -7.13 -19.94
N ASN A 823 -21.16 -8.05 -19.01
CA ASN A 823 -21.23 -7.76 -17.59
C ASN A 823 -19.81 -7.56 -17.06
N ILE A 824 -19.52 -6.39 -16.53
CA ILE A 824 -18.25 -6.01 -15.90
C ILE A 824 -18.47 -5.90 -14.40
N THR A 825 -17.66 -6.61 -13.63
CA THR A 825 -17.78 -6.76 -12.17
C THR A 825 -16.42 -6.65 -11.49
N ASN A 826 -16.42 -6.55 -10.16
CA ASN A 826 -15.20 -6.52 -9.33
C ASN A 826 -14.20 -5.43 -9.73
N PHE A 827 -14.67 -4.33 -10.33
CA PHE A 827 -13.82 -3.21 -10.68
C PHE A 827 -13.21 -2.57 -9.44
N PHE A 828 -11.88 -2.46 -9.42
CA PHE A 828 -11.15 -1.76 -8.38
C PHE A 828 -9.84 -1.19 -8.91
N THR A 829 -9.44 -0.01 -8.43
CA THR A 829 -8.17 0.63 -8.81
C THR A 829 -7.42 1.11 -7.59
N THR A 830 -6.14 0.73 -7.49
CA THR A 830 -5.19 1.30 -6.54
C THR A 830 -4.35 2.36 -7.26
N TRP A 831 -4.40 3.59 -6.76
CA TRP A 831 -3.56 4.71 -7.21
C TRP A 831 -2.23 4.67 -6.46
N LEU A 832 -1.12 4.81 -7.18
CA LEU A 832 0.21 4.71 -6.59
C LEU A 832 0.65 6.10 -6.06
N PRO A 833 1.02 6.20 -4.77
CA PRO A 833 1.44 7.45 -4.14
C PRO A 833 2.80 7.95 -4.64
#